data_AF-A0A4Q1SEK7-F1
#
_entry.id   AF-A0A4Q1SEK7-F1
#
_cell.length_a   1.000
_cell.length_b   1.000
_cell.length_c   1.000
_cell.angle_alpha   90.00
_cell.angle_beta   90.00
_cell.angle_gamma   90.00
#
_symmetry.space_group_name_H-M   'P 1'
#
loop_
_entity.id
_entity.type
_entity.pdbx_description
1 polymer ?
#
loop_
_entity_poly.entity_id
_entity_poly.type
_entity_poly.pdbx_seq_one_letter_code
_entity_poly.pdbx_strand_id
1 'polypeptide(L)'
;MGQWWRRVFWALLIVAGAAVLVLGVAYLWIRYLPPPSLPQSKILAPVNGVAADAGRGQITVTWTPVENAIGYQVQRSTHAHGPFALVSSAYGAAPVFLQNLLERAYPGEPFGRLPRPPFVDTDIRPGTTYYYRVRANDGSAWSPAGATASATAQGIRGAEPVVHIDVDAAQDAGVFAHKWETAFGSEHLSYMLKGDINKHMPNAGAGLRAGNKLAHETLGMRYVRAHGILMDDPSVYTEDAQGHARYNWSKVDQLYDMVRADGMRPFVELTFMPRALAEHPGATTVFTYKGISSPPSDYAKWQALVAALAQHLIDRYGREEVETWPFEVWNEPDLKITPNFWSGTMDEYFHLYDYAAAGIKSVDPHLKIGGPVVAFTTYQEPFLRHITTEDYATGGNHVPFDFLDMHNYYLPVSDYRPLLRRYGLGDVPVYFTEWGVSAEYGDAVNDTAYSAAVTVHGLLDSLEQVTLISCWTASDYFEESGNPKALFHGGFGMIGLDGLRKARYWALYELHRMGTEHVAMTGSGDGYGGLVQGVATRDGGAITVLLANATEEHAKSMGAPSLDRHVVLTVKGLAPGQTYTVEHDRIDNTHSNVHGAWLSMGSPKWPDAAEMRVLHQRDALQTLVPNAQIAADAQGEAVIEFDLPMPAVSFVRWTPDRAAR
;
A
#
# COMPACT_ATOMS: atom_id res chain seq x y z
N MET A 1 42.02 -3.87 36.66
CA MET A 1 42.24 -3.96 35.20
C MET A 1 42.19 -2.56 34.60
N GLY A 2 43.30 -2.07 34.05
CA GLY A 2 43.47 -0.68 33.65
C GLY A 2 42.64 -0.27 32.43
N GLN A 3 42.35 1.03 32.31
CA GLN A 3 41.63 1.68 31.21
C GLN A 3 42.03 1.20 29.81
N TRP A 4 43.29 0.82 29.63
CA TRP A 4 43.84 0.26 28.40
C TRP A 4 43.17 -1.06 27.98
N TRP A 5 42.97 -2.00 28.93
CA TRP A 5 42.30 -3.28 28.65
C TRP A 5 40.84 -3.11 28.26
N ARG A 6 40.15 -2.10 28.84
CA ARG A 6 38.79 -1.74 28.42
C ARG A 6 38.75 -1.21 26.99
N ARG A 7 39.71 -0.36 26.59
CA ARG A 7 39.79 0.16 25.21
C ARG A 7 40.12 -0.94 24.20
N VAL A 8 41.04 -1.84 24.53
CA VAL A 8 41.37 -3.00 23.69
C VAL A 8 40.17 -3.95 23.54
N PHE A 9 39.45 -4.22 24.64
CA PHE A 9 38.24 -5.03 24.60
C PHE A 9 37.14 -4.42 23.73
N TRP A 10 36.88 -3.11 23.85
CA TRP A 10 35.92 -2.41 23.00
C TRP A 10 36.35 -2.37 21.52
N ALA A 11 37.64 -2.19 21.24
CA ALA A 11 38.16 -2.23 19.87
C ALA A 11 37.99 -3.63 19.25
N LEU A 12 38.26 -4.70 20.00
CA LEU A 12 38.05 -6.08 19.55
C LEU A 12 36.56 -6.40 19.34
N LEU A 13 35.67 -5.90 20.19
CA LEU A 13 34.22 -6.02 19.99
C LEU A 13 33.74 -5.29 18.73
N ILE A 14 34.26 -4.09 18.45
CA ILE A 14 33.93 -3.34 17.23
C ILE A 14 34.43 -4.09 16.00
N VAL A 15 35.65 -4.62 16.03
CA VAL A 15 36.21 -5.41 14.91
C VAL A 15 35.45 -6.71 14.71
N ALA A 16 35.09 -7.41 15.78
CA ALA A 16 34.27 -8.61 15.71
C ALA A 16 32.86 -8.32 15.19
N GLY A 17 32.23 -7.23 15.65
CA GLY A 17 30.94 -6.78 15.14
C GLY A 17 31.00 -6.39 13.66
N ALA A 18 32.06 -5.70 13.22
CA ALA A 18 32.29 -5.38 11.82
C ALA A 18 32.56 -6.63 10.97
N ALA A 19 33.31 -7.61 11.48
CA ALA A 19 33.56 -8.87 10.79
C ALA A 19 32.29 -9.72 10.65
N VAL A 20 31.46 -9.79 11.69
CA VAL A 20 30.15 -10.44 11.64
C VAL A 20 29.22 -9.72 10.66
N LEU A 21 29.24 -8.38 10.61
CA LEU A 21 28.48 -7.61 9.64
C LEU A 21 28.96 -7.89 8.21
N VAL A 22 30.28 -7.87 7.96
CA VAL A 22 30.85 -8.12 6.62
C VAL A 22 30.62 -9.56 6.17
N LEU A 23 30.81 -10.54 7.06
CA LEU A 23 30.55 -11.95 6.76
C LEU A 23 29.06 -12.23 6.61
N GLY A 24 28.20 -11.57 7.40
CA GLY A 24 26.75 -11.64 7.26
C GLY A 24 26.28 -11.04 5.94
N VAL A 25 26.79 -9.86 5.57
CA VAL A 25 26.52 -9.22 4.28
C VAL A 25 27.04 -10.08 3.13
N ALA A 26 28.24 -10.66 3.22
CA ALA A 26 28.80 -11.55 2.21
C ALA A 26 28.02 -12.88 2.09
N TYR A 27 27.58 -13.45 3.23
CA TYR A 27 26.74 -14.65 3.27
C TYR A 27 25.38 -14.40 2.62
N LEU A 28 24.76 -13.26 2.91
CA LEU A 28 23.54 -12.80 2.23
C LEU A 28 23.84 -12.59 0.73
N TRP A 29 24.89 -11.87 0.37
CA TRP A 29 25.28 -11.62 -1.03
C TRP A 29 25.45 -12.91 -1.85
N ILE A 30 26.03 -13.97 -1.28
CA ILE A 30 26.19 -15.26 -1.95
C ILE A 30 24.85 -15.99 -2.12
N ARG A 31 23.92 -15.87 -1.15
CA ARG A 31 22.55 -16.41 -1.26
C ARG A 31 21.65 -15.62 -2.21
N TYR A 32 21.96 -14.36 -2.46
CA TYR A 32 21.18 -13.42 -3.27
C TYR A 32 21.87 -13.03 -4.57
N LEU A 33 22.85 -13.80 -5.06
CA LEU A 33 23.34 -13.58 -6.42
C LEU A 33 22.15 -13.68 -7.38
N PRO A 34 21.72 -12.56 -8.01
CA PRO A 34 20.63 -12.64 -8.96
C PRO A 34 21.08 -13.59 -10.06
N PRO A 35 20.22 -14.52 -10.51
CA PRO A 35 20.54 -15.30 -11.69
C PRO A 35 20.91 -14.31 -12.81
N PRO A 36 21.90 -14.63 -13.66
CA PRO A 36 22.28 -13.74 -14.75
C PRO A 36 21.03 -13.32 -15.52
N SER A 37 20.89 -12.01 -15.74
CA SER A 37 19.76 -11.49 -16.49
C SER A 37 19.75 -12.14 -17.88
N LEU A 38 18.55 -12.49 -18.36
CA LEU A 38 18.40 -13.12 -19.66
C LEU A 38 18.88 -12.17 -20.78
N PRO A 39 19.24 -12.70 -21.97
CA PRO A 39 19.60 -11.92 -23.15
C PRO A 39 18.52 -10.94 -23.66
N GLN A 40 17.34 -10.89 -23.02
CA GLN A 40 16.27 -9.92 -23.31
C GLN A 40 16.28 -8.68 -22.40
N SER A 41 16.98 -8.69 -21.25
CA SER A 41 17.13 -7.47 -20.45
C SER A 41 18.04 -6.49 -21.19
N LYS A 42 17.46 -5.49 -21.84
CA LYS A 42 18.25 -4.37 -22.37
C LYS A 42 18.30 -3.31 -21.29
N ILE A 43 19.52 -2.96 -20.87
CA ILE A 43 19.74 -1.78 -20.02
C ILE A 43 19.01 -0.61 -20.67
N LEU A 44 18.05 -0.03 -19.95
CA LEU A 44 17.27 1.10 -20.44
C LEU A 44 18.19 2.29 -20.76
N ALA A 45 17.77 3.09 -21.74
CA ALA A 45 18.45 4.34 -22.05
C ALA A 45 18.45 5.29 -20.83
N PRO A 46 19.43 6.19 -20.72
CA PRO A 46 19.42 7.23 -19.69
C PRO A 46 18.13 8.07 -19.75
N VAL A 47 17.63 8.47 -18.59
CA VAL A 47 16.42 9.30 -18.48
C VAL A 47 16.69 10.68 -19.07
N ASN A 48 15.79 11.14 -19.96
CA ASN A 48 15.86 12.44 -20.62
C ASN A 48 14.89 13.44 -20.00
N GLY A 49 15.09 14.72 -20.31
CA GLY A 49 14.17 15.80 -19.90
C GLY A 49 14.13 16.05 -18.39
N VAL A 50 15.18 15.64 -17.66
CA VAL A 50 15.25 15.89 -16.21
C VAL A 50 15.29 17.40 -15.95
N ALA A 51 14.31 17.91 -15.21
CA ALA A 51 14.21 19.31 -14.80
C ALA A 51 13.91 19.40 -13.31
N ALA A 52 14.32 20.49 -12.67
CA ALA A 52 14.07 20.77 -11.27
C ALA A 52 13.57 22.21 -11.14
N ASP A 53 12.38 22.38 -10.57
CA ASP A 53 11.76 23.69 -10.36
C ASP A 53 11.58 23.95 -8.86
N ALA A 54 11.99 25.14 -8.41
CA ALA A 54 11.95 25.47 -7.00
C ALA A 54 10.62 26.13 -6.64
N GLY A 55 9.89 25.55 -5.69
CA GLY A 55 8.73 26.14 -5.04
C GLY A 55 9.01 26.53 -3.59
N ARG A 56 7.99 27.03 -2.90
CA ARG A 56 8.03 27.29 -1.47
C ARG A 56 8.10 25.97 -0.71
N GLY A 57 9.21 25.78 0.00
CA GLY A 57 9.42 24.61 0.85
C GLY A 57 9.59 23.28 0.11
N GLN A 58 9.63 23.31 -1.23
CA GLN A 58 9.71 22.12 -2.08
C GLN A 58 10.51 22.37 -3.36
N ILE A 59 11.05 21.31 -3.95
CA ILE A 59 11.59 21.30 -5.32
C ILE A 59 10.88 20.18 -6.08
N THR A 60 10.21 20.54 -7.18
CA THR A 60 9.57 19.57 -8.06
C THR A 60 10.56 19.11 -9.12
N VAL A 61 10.81 17.81 -9.19
CA VAL A 61 11.68 17.18 -10.19
C VAL A 61 10.81 16.45 -11.21
N THR A 62 10.98 16.77 -12.49
CA THR A 62 10.25 16.16 -13.61
C THR A 62 11.20 15.50 -14.58
N TRP A 63 10.71 14.56 -15.38
CA TRP A 63 11.46 13.90 -16.45
C TRP A 63 10.52 13.38 -17.54
N THR A 64 11.06 12.98 -18.68
CA THR A 64 10.29 12.28 -19.71
C THR A 64 10.21 10.79 -19.37
N PRO A 65 9.01 10.18 -19.28
CA PRO A 65 8.88 8.74 -19.07
C PRO A 65 9.65 7.92 -20.12
N VAL A 66 10.32 6.86 -19.68
CA VAL A 66 11.11 5.94 -20.49
C VAL A 66 10.26 4.72 -20.84
N GLU A 67 10.22 4.37 -22.13
CA GLU A 67 9.52 3.18 -22.59
C GLU A 67 10.10 1.92 -21.93
N ASN A 68 9.23 1.01 -21.50
CA ASN A 68 9.55 -0.23 -20.79
C ASN A 68 10.11 -0.07 -19.37
N ALA A 69 10.16 1.15 -18.83
CA ALA A 69 10.43 1.34 -17.42
C ALA A 69 9.23 0.88 -16.56
N ILE A 70 9.52 0.19 -15.47
CA ILE A 70 8.55 -0.15 -14.42
C ILE A 70 8.54 0.88 -13.29
N GLY A 71 9.57 1.73 -13.20
CA GLY A 71 9.67 2.78 -12.20
C GLY A 71 10.98 3.56 -12.29
N TYR A 72 11.11 4.56 -11.43
CA TYR A 72 12.22 5.51 -11.42
C TYR A 72 12.79 5.72 -10.02
N GLN A 73 14.04 6.16 -9.94
CA GLN A 73 14.68 6.61 -8.71
C GLN A 73 15.26 8.01 -8.91
N VAL A 74 15.08 8.87 -7.91
CA VAL A 74 15.65 10.22 -7.88
C VAL A 74 16.83 10.26 -6.93
N GLN A 75 17.97 10.75 -7.43
CA GLN A 75 19.19 10.93 -6.67
C GLN A 75 19.51 12.41 -6.54
N ARG A 76 20.02 12.83 -5.38
CA ARG A 76 20.29 14.22 -5.02
C ARG A 76 21.71 14.43 -4.51
N SER A 77 22.27 15.61 -4.79
CA SER A 77 23.50 16.11 -4.18
C SER A 77 23.39 17.60 -3.89
N THR A 78 24.19 18.11 -2.95
CA THR A 78 24.43 19.55 -2.77
C THR A 78 25.62 20.06 -3.61
N HIS A 79 26.24 19.18 -4.41
CA HIS A 79 27.37 19.50 -5.28
C HIS A 79 27.07 19.05 -6.71
N ALA A 80 27.41 19.88 -7.71
CA ALA A 80 27.08 19.63 -9.12
C ALA A 80 27.61 18.29 -9.68
N HIS A 81 28.70 17.80 -9.11
CA HIS A 81 29.38 16.58 -9.55
C HIS A 81 29.24 15.42 -8.55
N GLY A 82 28.41 15.57 -7.52
CA GLY A 82 28.19 14.55 -6.49
C GLY A 82 29.13 14.66 -5.28
N PRO A 83 29.14 13.64 -4.40
CA PRO A 83 28.41 12.38 -4.53
C PRO A 83 26.89 12.57 -4.50
N PHE A 84 26.17 11.77 -5.29
CA PHE A 84 24.71 11.71 -5.29
C PHE A 84 24.25 10.59 -4.35
N ALA A 85 23.18 10.84 -3.60
CA ALA A 85 22.51 9.87 -2.75
C ALA A 85 21.05 9.73 -3.19
N LEU A 86 20.46 8.56 -2.98
CA LEU A 86 19.02 8.37 -3.19
C LEU A 86 18.24 9.31 -2.28
N VAL A 87 17.18 9.93 -2.81
CA VAL A 87 16.18 10.61 -1.98
C VAL A 87 15.11 9.57 -1.67
N SER A 88 15.05 9.10 -0.43
CA SER A 88 13.98 8.23 0.03
C SER A 88 13.06 9.03 0.94
N SER A 89 11.77 8.98 0.65
CA SER A 89 10.69 9.65 1.36
C SER A 89 10.17 8.87 2.57
N ALA A 90 10.45 7.56 2.63
CA ALA A 90 9.78 6.62 3.52
C ALA A 90 10.36 6.52 4.95
N TYR A 91 11.66 6.76 5.13
CA TYR A 91 12.33 6.49 6.39
C TYR A 91 12.80 7.76 7.08
N GLY A 92 12.07 8.14 8.12
CA GLY A 92 12.61 9.02 9.15
C GLY A 92 13.95 8.48 9.66
N ALA A 93 14.97 9.35 9.64
CA ALA A 93 16.22 9.25 10.39
C ALA A 93 17.16 8.04 10.15
N ALA A 94 16.94 7.17 9.16
CA ALA A 94 17.96 6.18 8.79
C ALA A 94 19.18 6.91 8.21
N PRO A 95 20.40 6.75 8.77
CA PRO A 95 21.58 7.41 8.23
C PRO A 95 21.78 7.02 6.76
N VAL A 96 22.11 7.98 5.89
CA VAL A 96 22.34 7.77 4.45
C VAL A 96 23.29 6.60 4.16
N PHE A 97 24.26 6.33 5.04
CA PHE A 97 25.16 5.17 4.89
C PHE A 97 24.45 3.83 5.01
N LEU A 98 23.41 3.73 5.86
CA LEU A 98 22.63 2.51 6.09
C LEU A 98 21.67 2.27 4.92
N GLN A 99 21.04 3.32 4.40
CA GLN A 99 20.23 3.25 3.17
C GLN A 99 21.10 2.81 1.97
N ASN A 100 22.27 3.41 1.80
CA ASN A 100 23.22 3.00 0.75
C ASN A 100 23.77 1.59 0.95
N LEU A 101 23.88 1.11 2.20
CA LEU A 101 24.30 -0.26 2.50
C LEU A 101 23.18 -1.26 2.16
N LEU A 102 21.93 -0.94 2.51
CA LEU A 102 20.76 -1.74 2.16
C LEU A 102 20.59 -1.81 0.65
N GLU A 103 20.65 -0.69 -0.07
CA GLU A 103 20.60 -0.68 -1.55
C GLU A 103 21.73 -1.50 -2.19
N ARG A 104 22.93 -1.53 -1.59
CA ARG A 104 24.05 -2.37 -2.06
C ARG A 104 23.93 -3.84 -1.68
N ALA A 105 23.24 -4.14 -0.58
CA ALA A 105 22.98 -5.51 -0.14
C ALA A 105 21.77 -6.12 -0.86
N TYR A 106 20.81 -5.29 -1.26
CA TYR A 106 19.55 -5.63 -1.92
C TYR A 106 19.31 -4.66 -3.10
N PRO A 107 20.10 -4.74 -4.19
CA PRO A 107 19.92 -3.88 -5.34
C PRO A 107 18.50 -4.03 -5.91
N GLY A 108 17.73 -2.95 -5.86
CA GLY A 108 16.31 -2.97 -6.26
C GLY A 108 15.31 -2.75 -5.13
N GLU A 109 15.75 -2.38 -3.92
CA GLU A 109 14.87 -1.96 -2.81
C GLU A 109 13.65 -1.13 -3.29
N PRO A 110 12.46 -1.32 -2.67
CA PRO A 110 11.22 -0.62 -3.02
C PRO A 110 11.27 0.86 -2.62
N PHE A 111 12.23 1.26 -1.77
CA PHE A 111 12.27 2.59 -1.19
C PHE A 111 12.63 3.65 -2.25
N GLY A 112 11.74 4.64 -2.41
CA GLY A 112 11.93 5.76 -3.33
C GLY A 112 11.76 5.39 -4.81
N ARG A 113 11.04 4.30 -5.11
CA ARG A 113 10.59 4.02 -6.49
C ARG A 113 9.34 4.83 -6.80
N LEU A 114 9.39 5.55 -7.91
CA LEU A 114 8.27 6.34 -8.41
C LEU A 114 7.74 5.72 -9.70
N PRO A 115 6.43 5.57 -9.89
CA PRO A 115 5.86 5.08 -11.13
C PRO A 115 6.07 6.05 -12.29
N ARG A 116 6.02 7.34 -12.00
CA ARG A 116 6.00 8.42 -12.99
C ARG A 116 6.44 9.75 -12.38
N PRO A 117 6.82 10.74 -13.19
CA PRO A 117 6.99 12.11 -12.74
C PRO A 117 5.64 12.75 -12.32
N PRO A 118 5.67 13.84 -11.54
CA PRO A 118 6.85 14.44 -10.89
C PRO A 118 7.27 13.70 -9.59
N PHE A 119 8.46 14.03 -9.09
CA PHE A 119 8.88 13.81 -7.70
C PHE A 119 8.90 15.14 -6.95
N VAL A 120 8.49 15.16 -5.69
CA VAL A 120 8.51 16.39 -4.87
C VAL A 120 9.47 16.24 -3.70
N ASP A 121 10.63 16.90 -3.80
CA ASP A 121 11.60 16.95 -2.72
C ASP A 121 11.21 18.05 -1.72
N THR A 122 10.83 17.66 -0.50
CA THR A 122 10.55 18.62 0.56
C THR A 122 11.61 18.61 1.68
N ASP A 123 12.56 17.67 1.69
CA ASP A 123 13.66 17.64 2.65
C ASP A 123 14.77 18.61 2.24
N ILE A 124 14.42 19.89 2.13
CA ILE A 124 15.28 20.92 1.57
C ILE A 124 15.52 22.06 2.53
N ARG A 125 16.68 22.70 2.40
CA ARG A 125 17.05 23.89 3.16
C ARG A 125 16.98 25.13 2.26
N PRO A 126 16.19 26.15 2.62
CA PRO A 126 16.13 27.41 1.87
C PRO A 126 17.51 27.99 1.55
N GLY A 127 17.69 28.46 0.32
CA GLY A 127 18.95 29.01 -0.18
C GLY A 127 20.01 27.96 -0.57
N THR A 128 19.75 26.67 -0.38
CA THR A 128 20.65 25.60 -0.84
C THR A 128 20.30 25.20 -2.27
N THR A 129 21.31 25.14 -3.14
CA THR A 129 21.17 24.54 -4.48
C THR A 129 21.33 23.03 -4.40
N TYR A 130 20.31 22.32 -4.86
CA TYR A 130 20.32 20.87 -4.97
C TYR A 130 20.43 20.46 -6.44
N TYR A 131 21.14 19.36 -6.67
CA TYR A 131 21.38 18.77 -7.98
C TYR A 131 20.73 17.39 -8.02
N TYR A 132 19.93 17.12 -9.05
CA TYR A 132 19.14 15.91 -9.19
C TYR A 132 19.52 15.11 -10.43
N ARG A 133 19.45 13.79 -10.31
CA ARG A 133 19.55 12.83 -11.42
C ARG A 133 18.45 11.79 -11.27
N VAL A 134 17.99 11.25 -12.40
CA VAL A 134 16.95 10.22 -12.43
C VAL A 134 17.48 8.98 -13.15
N ARG A 135 17.10 7.81 -12.65
CA ARG A 135 17.36 6.50 -13.28
C ARG A 135 16.03 5.78 -13.48
N ALA A 136 15.92 5.00 -14.54
CA ALA A 136 14.77 4.12 -14.80
C ALA A 136 15.14 2.67 -14.51
N ASN A 137 14.17 1.85 -14.11
CA ASN A 137 14.32 0.41 -13.88
C ASN A 137 13.37 -0.36 -14.79
N ASP A 138 13.81 -1.48 -15.36
CA ASP A 138 12.97 -2.35 -16.20
C ASP A 138 12.45 -3.60 -15.46
N GLY A 139 12.66 -3.69 -14.15
CA GLY A 139 12.41 -4.87 -13.32
C GLY A 139 13.64 -5.74 -13.09
N SER A 140 14.71 -5.54 -13.86
CA SER A 140 15.94 -6.33 -13.79
C SER A 140 17.16 -5.46 -13.47
N ALA A 141 17.24 -4.28 -14.08
CA ALA A 141 18.42 -3.45 -14.07
C ALA A 141 18.04 -1.97 -14.13
N TRP A 142 18.93 -1.15 -13.56
CA TRP A 142 18.82 0.30 -13.60
C TRP A 142 19.56 0.89 -14.80
N SER A 143 18.95 1.87 -15.46
CA SER A 143 19.60 2.69 -16.50
C SER A 143 20.83 3.42 -15.95
N PRO A 144 21.73 3.90 -16.82
CA PRO A 144 22.63 4.99 -16.44
C PRO A 144 21.82 6.21 -15.98
N ALA A 145 22.42 7.04 -15.12
CA ALA A 145 21.79 8.28 -14.68
C ALA A 145 21.59 9.26 -15.85
N GLY A 146 20.44 9.92 -15.86
CA GLY A 146 20.14 11.00 -16.79
C GLY A 146 21.00 12.25 -16.57
N ALA A 147 20.73 13.29 -17.37
CA ALA A 147 21.35 14.60 -17.18
C ALA A 147 21.05 15.16 -15.78
N THR A 148 21.98 15.99 -15.27
CA THR A 148 21.81 16.62 -13.95
C THR A 148 20.99 17.89 -14.08
N ALA A 149 19.88 17.98 -13.36
CA ALA A 149 19.12 19.22 -13.16
C ALA A 149 19.48 19.84 -11.81
N SER A 150 19.23 21.13 -11.62
CA SER A 150 19.44 21.77 -10.32
C SER A 150 18.46 22.89 -10.06
N ALA A 151 18.09 23.07 -8.81
CA ALA A 151 17.25 24.16 -8.36
C ALA A 151 17.72 24.66 -6.99
N THR A 152 17.50 25.95 -6.71
CA THR A 152 17.81 26.55 -5.42
C THR A 152 16.53 26.66 -4.60
N ALA A 153 16.49 25.95 -3.47
CA ALA A 153 15.32 25.89 -2.60
C ALA A 153 14.88 27.29 -2.16
N GLN A 154 13.59 27.61 -2.33
CA GLN A 154 13.06 28.90 -1.91
C GLN A 154 12.75 28.93 -0.41
N GLY A 155 12.80 30.12 0.19
CA GLY A 155 12.36 30.36 1.57
C GLY A 155 10.85 30.55 1.68
N ILE A 156 10.37 30.70 2.92
CA ILE A 156 8.93 30.88 3.23
C ILE A 156 8.53 32.37 3.18
N ARG A 157 9.44 33.29 2.84
CA ARG A 157 9.15 34.73 2.79
C ARG A 157 8.42 35.08 1.49
N GLY A 158 7.18 35.54 1.60
CA GLY A 158 6.35 36.02 0.48
C GLY A 158 4.86 35.72 0.70
N ALA A 159 4.00 36.08 -0.27
CA ALA A 159 2.58 35.67 -0.26
C ALA A 159 2.43 34.15 -0.36
N GLU A 160 1.44 33.58 0.33
CA GLU A 160 1.14 32.15 0.26
C GLU A 160 0.98 31.68 -1.19
N PRO A 161 1.58 30.54 -1.59
CA PRO A 161 1.48 30.10 -2.96
C PRO A 161 0.06 29.68 -3.28
N VAL A 162 -0.44 30.22 -4.40
CA VAL A 162 -1.77 29.91 -4.92
C VAL A 162 -1.67 28.78 -5.93
N VAL A 163 -2.50 27.76 -5.74
CA VAL A 163 -2.72 26.68 -6.69
C VAL A 163 -4.07 26.91 -7.36
N HIS A 164 -4.05 27.12 -8.66
CA HIS A 164 -5.26 27.24 -9.47
C HIS A 164 -5.66 25.85 -9.97
N ILE A 165 -6.91 25.46 -9.70
CA ILE A 165 -7.51 24.22 -10.19
C ILE A 165 -8.69 24.58 -11.09
N ASP A 166 -8.67 24.06 -12.32
CA ASP A 166 -9.72 24.24 -13.32
C ASP A 166 -10.37 22.88 -13.59
N VAL A 167 -11.66 22.74 -13.28
CA VAL A 167 -12.48 21.57 -13.60
C VAL A 167 -13.42 21.94 -14.74
N ASP A 168 -13.35 21.23 -15.87
CA ASP A 168 -14.33 21.35 -16.94
C ASP A 168 -15.39 20.26 -16.75
N ALA A 169 -16.53 20.64 -16.15
CA ALA A 169 -17.62 19.73 -15.86
C ALA A 169 -18.31 19.18 -17.13
N ALA A 170 -18.08 19.78 -18.30
CA ALA A 170 -18.64 19.33 -19.57
C ALA A 170 -17.70 18.36 -20.31
N GLN A 171 -16.40 18.44 -20.07
CA GLN A 171 -15.39 17.61 -20.72
C GLN A 171 -15.23 16.25 -20.03
N ASP A 172 -15.73 15.20 -20.68
CA ASP A 172 -15.52 13.81 -20.28
C ASP A 172 -14.02 13.42 -20.36
N ALA A 173 -13.52 12.81 -19.29
CA ALA A 173 -12.16 12.30 -19.16
C ALA A 173 -12.13 10.77 -18.90
N GLY A 174 -13.25 10.08 -19.15
CA GLY A 174 -13.37 8.63 -19.11
C GLY A 174 -13.94 8.10 -17.80
N VAL A 175 -13.48 6.92 -17.40
CA VAL A 175 -13.99 6.23 -16.21
C VAL A 175 -13.00 6.33 -15.06
N PHE A 176 -13.45 6.87 -13.93
CA PHE A 176 -12.74 6.80 -12.67
C PHE A 176 -13.07 5.46 -11.99
N ALA A 177 -12.23 4.45 -12.26
CA ALA A 177 -12.44 3.11 -11.72
C ALA A 177 -12.01 3.03 -10.25
N HIS A 178 -12.92 2.61 -9.38
CA HIS A 178 -12.69 2.47 -7.94
C HIS A 178 -11.88 1.21 -7.59
N LYS A 179 -10.62 1.15 -8.05
CA LYS A 179 -9.77 -0.05 -7.94
C LYS A 179 -9.39 -0.40 -6.50
N TRP A 180 -9.46 0.57 -5.58
CA TRP A 180 -9.23 0.38 -4.14
C TRP A 180 -10.41 -0.28 -3.40
N GLU A 181 -11.63 -0.23 -3.94
CA GLU A 181 -12.83 -0.82 -3.33
C GLU A 181 -12.96 -2.33 -3.59
N THR A 182 -11.91 -2.94 -4.15
CA THR A 182 -11.96 -4.36 -4.44
C THR A 182 -11.65 -5.17 -3.20
N ALA A 183 -10.56 -4.90 -2.49
CA ALA A 183 -10.18 -5.67 -1.31
C ALA A 183 -9.60 -4.79 -0.20
N PHE A 184 -9.64 -5.29 1.03
CA PHE A 184 -8.82 -4.80 2.13
C PHE A 184 -8.09 -5.95 2.82
N GLY A 185 -7.02 -5.60 3.53
CA GLY A 185 -6.29 -6.49 4.42
C GLY A 185 -6.94 -6.65 5.79
N SER A 186 -6.90 -7.83 6.37
CA SER A 186 -7.37 -8.14 7.72
C SER A 186 -6.32 -8.96 8.46
N GLU A 187 -6.34 -8.88 9.80
CA GLU A 187 -5.71 -9.92 10.61
C GLU A 187 -6.23 -11.31 10.20
N HIS A 188 -5.43 -12.35 10.45
CA HIS A 188 -5.79 -13.74 10.21
C HIS A 188 -7.21 -14.03 10.71
N LEU A 189 -8.04 -14.65 9.85
CA LEU A 189 -9.48 -14.69 10.11
C LEU A 189 -9.86 -15.48 11.37
N SER A 190 -9.04 -16.45 11.80
CA SER A 190 -9.27 -17.15 13.08
C SER A 190 -9.26 -16.23 14.29
N TYR A 191 -8.72 -15.01 14.17
CA TYR A 191 -8.82 -13.97 15.19
C TYR A 191 -10.28 -13.56 15.49
N MET A 192 -11.20 -13.67 14.51
CA MET A 192 -12.63 -13.43 14.71
C MET A 192 -13.28 -14.36 15.75
N LEU A 193 -12.62 -15.48 16.08
CA LEU A 193 -13.09 -16.43 17.10
C LEU A 193 -12.56 -16.11 18.51
N LYS A 194 -11.73 -15.08 18.68
CA LYS A 194 -11.19 -14.71 19.99
C LYS A 194 -12.25 -14.05 20.87
N GLY A 195 -12.29 -14.47 22.13
CA GLY A 195 -13.06 -13.81 23.18
C GLY A 195 -12.32 -12.61 23.77
N ASP A 196 -12.38 -12.48 25.09
CA ASP A 196 -11.71 -11.39 25.81
C ASP A 196 -10.18 -11.57 25.81
N ILE A 197 -9.46 -10.54 25.35
CA ILE A 197 -7.99 -10.53 25.39
C ILE A 197 -7.50 -9.93 26.69
N ASN A 198 -8.10 -8.80 27.09
CA ASN A 198 -7.86 -8.12 28.35
C ASN A 198 -9.05 -7.19 28.66
N LYS A 199 -9.04 -6.53 29.83
CA LYS A 199 -10.14 -5.65 30.27
C LYS A 199 -10.46 -4.46 29.34
N HIS A 200 -9.55 -4.10 28.43
CA HIS A 200 -9.71 -3.01 27.46
C HIS A 200 -10.07 -3.53 26.05
N MET A 201 -9.95 -4.84 25.82
CA MET A 201 -10.30 -5.49 24.55
C MET A 201 -11.21 -6.70 24.84
N PRO A 202 -12.43 -6.48 25.35
CA PRO A 202 -13.42 -7.54 25.45
C PRO A 202 -13.86 -7.95 24.05
N ASN A 203 -14.15 -9.24 23.87
CA ASN A 203 -14.68 -9.81 22.63
C ASN A 203 -13.94 -9.36 21.35
N ALA A 204 -12.60 -9.49 21.35
CA ALA A 204 -11.75 -8.94 20.31
C ALA A 204 -12.09 -9.44 18.90
N GLY A 205 -12.52 -10.71 18.78
CA GLY A 205 -12.93 -11.27 17.50
C GLY A 205 -14.18 -10.60 16.91
N ALA A 206 -15.14 -10.21 17.76
CA ALA A 206 -16.29 -9.42 17.31
C ALA A 206 -15.89 -8.00 16.88
N GLY A 207 -14.88 -7.41 17.53
CA GLY A 207 -14.30 -6.13 17.14
C GLY A 207 -13.69 -6.17 15.73
N LEU A 208 -12.87 -7.18 15.44
CA LEU A 208 -12.31 -7.41 14.10
C LEU A 208 -13.42 -7.55 13.05
N ARG A 209 -14.39 -8.44 13.33
CA ARG A 209 -15.51 -8.67 12.41
C ARG A 209 -16.32 -7.39 12.16
N ALA A 210 -16.60 -6.61 13.20
CA ALA A 210 -17.31 -5.35 13.06
C ALA A 210 -16.53 -4.32 12.22
N GLY A 211 -15.21 -4.24 12.38
CA GLY A 211 -14.35 -3.38 11.56
C GLY A 211 -14.37 -3.80 10.08
N ASN A 212 -14.23 -5.09 9.80
CA ASN A 212 -14.30 -5.64 8.44
C ASN A 212 -15.67 -5.37 7.79
N LYS A 213 -16.75 -5.61 8.54
CA LYS A 213 -18.12 -5.34 8.08
C LYS A 213 -18.37 -3.85 7.85
N LEU A 214 -17.86 -2.98 8.71
CA LEU A 214 -17.95 -1.53 8.53
C LEU A 214 -17.25 -1.11 7.23
N ALA A 215 -16.04 -1.58 6.97
CA ALA A 215 -15.32 -1.30 5.73
C ALA A 215 -16.10 -1.75 4.47
N HIS A 216 -16.77 -2.90 4.52
CA HIS A 216 -17.65 -3.34 3.43
C HIS A 216 -18.85 -2.39 3.24
N GLU A 217 -19.58 -2.12 4.32
CA GLU A 217 -20.87 -1.40 4.25
C GLU A 217 -20.72 0.09 3.91
N THR A 218 -19.57 0.72 4.21
CA THR A 218 -19.40 2.16 4.06
C THR A 218 -18.32 2.59 3.09
N LEU A 219 -17.40 1.70 2.72
CA LEU A 219 -16.31 1.98 1.78
C LEU A 219 -16.41 1.15 0.48
N GLY A 220 -17.46 0.35 0.33
CA GLY A 220 -17.70 -0.46 -0.88
C GLY A 220 -16.81 -1.69 -1.02
N MET A 221 -16.00 -2.02 -0.01
CA MET A 221 -14.99 -3.09 -0.10
C MET A 221 -15.61 -4.46 -0.29
N ARG A 222 -15.15 -5.25 -1.27
CA ARG A 222 -15.81 -6.50 -1.67
C ARG A 222 -15.13 -7.77 -1.16
N TYR A 223 -13.81 -7.74 -1.03
CA TYR A 223 -13.00 -8.89 -0.61
C TYR A 223 -12.24 -8.60 0.68
N VAL A 224 -12.07 -9.63 1.50
CA VAL A 224 -11.18 -9.63 2.66
C VAL A 224 -10.00 -10.55 2.37
N ARG A 225 -8.79 -9.99 2.42
CA ARG A 225 -7.51 -10.72 2.28
C ARG A 225 -6.85 -10.83 3.64
N ALA A 226 -6.48 -12.04 4.05
CA ALA A 226 -5.90 -12.29 5.36
C ALA A 226 -5.02 -13.55 5.34
N HIS A 227 -3.96 -13.52 6.14
CA HIS A 227 -3.04 -14.64 6.31
C HIS A 227 -3.68 -15.84 7.02
N GLY A 228 -3.05 -17.00 6.88
CA GLY A 228 -3.11 -18.06 7.89
C GLY A 228 -4.32 -19.01 7.79
N ILE A 229 -5.02 -19.10 6.66
CA ILE A 229 -6.16 -20.03 6.53
C ILE A 229 -5.77 -21.52 6.65
N LEU A 230 -4.52 -21.87 6.32
CA LEU A 230 -3.94 -23.21 6.40
C LEU A 230 -3.05 -23.45 7.62
N MET A 231 -2.84 -22.44 8.48
CA MET A 231 -2.01 -22.61 9.68
C MET A 231 -2.68 -23.53 10.71
N ASP A 232 -1.95 -23.87 11.79
CA ASP A 232 -2.44 -24.82 12.81
C ASP A 232 -3.76 -24.37 13.49
N ASP A 233 -4.00 -23.04 13.56
CA ASP A 233 -5.17 -22.44 14.23
C ASP A 233 -6.51 -22.86 13.62
N PRO A 234 -6.75 -22.73 12.29
CA PRO A 234 -7.89 -23.36 11.62
C PRO A 234 -7.90 -24.89 11.68
N SER A 235 -6.74 -25.51 11.93
CA SER A 235 -6.59 -26.97 12.11
C SER A 235 -7.02 -27.79 10.89
N VAL A 236 -6.72 -27.26 9.68
CA VAL A 236 -7.16 -27.82 8.40
C VAL A 236 -6.53 -29.17 8.10
N TYR A 237 -5.23 -29.34 8.34
CA TYR A 237 -4.47 -30.51 7.90
C TYR A 237 -3.87 -31.28 9.06
N THR A 238 -4.11 -32.58 9.09
CA THR A 238 -3.42 -33.55 9.95
C THR A 238 -3.08 -34.80 9.15
N GLU A 239 -2.24 -35.67 9.70
CA GLU A 239 -1.98 -36.98 9.12
C GLU A 239 -2.33 -38.08 10.13
N ASP A 240 -2.79 -39.23 9.63
CA ASP A 240 -2.92 -40.42 10.46
C ASP A 240 -1.57 -41.12 10.69
N ALA A 241 -1.59 -42.22 11.45
CA ALA A 241 -0.39 -42.98 11.77
C ALA A 241 0.30 -43.61 10.55
N GLN A 242 -0.38 -43.67 9.40
CA GLN A 242 0.14 -44.16 8.12
C GLN A 242 0.63 -43.01 7.22
N GLY A 243 0.51 -41.75 7.65
CA GLY A 243 0.89 -40.59 6.88
C GLY A 243 -0.15 -40.18 5.83
N HIS A 244 -1.39 -40.67 5.92
CA HIS A 244 -2.46 -40.21 5.04
C HIS A 244 -3.06 -38.90 5.54
N ALA A 245 -3.26 -37.96 4.63
CA ALA A 245 -3.88 -36.68 4.91
C ALA A 245 -5.30 -36.83 5.46
N ARG A 246 -5.64 -36.01 6.45
CA ARG A 246 -6.98 -35.80 6.98
C ARG A 246 -7.29 -34.32 7.01
N TYR A 247 -8.39 -33.94 6.38
CA TYR A 247 -8.84 -32.57 6.29
C TYR A 247 -9.99 -32.29 7.26
N ASN A 248 -9.92 -31.17 7.99
CA ASN A 248 -11.00 -30.67 8.83
C ASN A 248 -11.37 -29.24 8.44
N TRP A 249 -12.52 -29.09 7.79
CA TRP A 249 -12.98 -27.80 7.28
C TRP A 249 -13.83 -27.01 8.29
N SER A 250 -14.10 -27.53 9.49
CA SER A 250 -15.10 -26.94 10.39
C SER A 250 -14.84 -25.48 10.74
N LYS A 251 -13.57 -25.10 10.97
CA LYS A 251 -13.21 -23.71 11.28
C LYS A 251 -13.15 -22.85 10.01
N VAL A 252 -12.66 -23.38 8.90
CA VAL A 252 -12.70 -22.66 7.61
C VAL A 252 -14.14 -22.32 7.23
N ASP A 253 -15.05 -23.28 7.38
CA ASP A 253 -16.50 -23.09 7.19
C ASP A 253 -17.03 -22.00 8.10
N GLN A 254 -16.76 -22.09 9.41
CA GLN A 254 -17.21 -21.07 10.36
C GLN A 254 -16.71 -19.66 9.99
N LEU A 255 -15.44 -19.53 9.58
CA LEU A 255 -14.83 -18.25 9.24
C LEU A 255 -15.37 -17.67 7.93
N TYR A 256 -15.41 -18.49 6.87
CA TYR A 256 -15.90 -18.03 5.57
C TYR A 256 -17.42 -17.84 5.56
N ASP A 257 -18.20 -18.62 6.33
CA ASP A 257 -19.62 -18.34 6.56
C ASP A 257 -19.83 -16.96 7.19
N MET A 258 -18.99 -16.56 8.16
CA MET A 258 -19.06 -15.21 8.75
C MET A 258 -18.76 -14.14 7.71
N VAL A 259 -17.70 -14.32 6.91
CA VAL A 259 -17.32 -13.39 5.83
C VAL A 259 -18.45 -13.25 4.80
N ARG A 260 -19.02 -14.37 4.33
CA ARG A 260 -20.13 -14.37 3.36
C ARG A 260 -21.41 -13.80 3.95
N ALA A 261 -21.73 -14.09 5.21
CA ALA A 261 -22.88 -13.54 5.90
C ALA A 261 -22.81 -12.01 6.05
N ASP A 262 -21.59 -11.45 6.12
CA ASP A 262 -21.35 -10.01 6.14
C ASP A 262 -21.25 -9.39 4.74
N GLY A 263 -21.53 -10.15 3.66
CA GLY A 263 -21.57 -9.66 2.28
C GLY A 263 -20.24 -9.69 1.52
N MET A 264 -19.14 -10.00 2.21
CA MET A 264 -17.78 -10.00 1.65
C MET A 264 -17.38 -11.36 1.08
N ARG A 265 -16.38 -11.39 0.21
CA ARG A 265 -15.75 -12.62 -0.31
C ARG A 265 -14.34 -12.79 0.24
N PRO A 266 -13.84 -14.02 0.44
CA PRO A 266 -12.43 -14.21 0.75
C PRO A 266 -11.58 -13.96 -0.51
N PHE A 267 -10.47 -13.25 -0.32
CA PHE A 267 -9.30 -13.34 -1.19
C PHE A 267 -8.39 -14.38 -0.54
N VAL A 268 -8.30 -15.57 -1.15
CA VAL A 268 -7.80 -16.78 -0.49
C VAL A 268 -6.28 -16.83 -0.56
N GLU A 269 -5.61 -16.43 0.51
CA GLU A 269 -4.17 -16.59 0.66
C GLU A 269 -3.83 -17.99 1.20
N LEU A 270 -3.05 -18.76 0.45
CA LEU A 270 -2.67 -20.13 0.80
C LEU A 270 -1.48 -20.15 1.76
N THR A 271 -1.69 -19.67 2.99
CA THR A 271 -0.71 -19.62 4.08
C THR A 271 -1.30 -20.07 5.41
N PHE A 272 -0.53 -20.37 6.45
CA PHE A 272 0.88 -20.77 6.39
C PHE A 272 0.96 -22.30 6.32
N MET A 273 2.16 -22.87 6.36
CA MET A 273 2.31 -24.31 6.25
C MET A 273 1.72 -25.03 7.48
N PRO A 274 0.82 -26.03 7.31
CA PRO A 274 0.37 -26.84 8.43
C PRO A 274 1.53 -27.65 9.02
N ARG A 275 1.56 -27.80 10.35
CA ARG A 275 2.67 -28.48 11.05
C ARG A 275 2.96 -29.90 10.57
N ALA A 276 1.92 -30.67 10.26
CA ALA A 276 2.07 -32.06 9.84
C ALA A 276 2.64 -32.19 8.41
N LEU A 277 2.54 -31.12 7.60
CA LEU A 277 3.08 -31.09 6.25
C LEU A 277 4.42 -30.34 6.16
N ALA A 278 4.73 -29.47 7.10
CA ALA A 278 5.97 -28.70 7.12
C ALA A 278 7.23 -29.57 7.12
N GLU A 279 8.20 -29.23 6.26
CA GLU A 279 9.54 -29.85 6.27
C GLU A 279 10.28 -29.56 7.58
N HIS A 280 10.11 -28.34 8.12
CA HIS A 280 10.82 -27.88 9.31
C HIS A 280 9.87 -27.20 10.32
N PRO A 281 8.94 -27.95 10.95
CA PRO A 281 7.81 -27.41 11.73
C PRO A 281 8.19 -26.60 12.99
N GLY A 282 9.45 -26.64 13.41
CA GLY A 282 9.94 -25.93 14.60
C GLY A 282 11.14 -25.03 14.35
N ALA A 283 11.60 -24.90 13.09
CA ALA A 283 12.81 -24.14 12.78
C ALA A 283 12.51 -22.66 12.49
N THR A 284 11.42 -22.39 11.77
CA THR A 284 11.05 -21.02 11.34
C THR A 284 9.55 -20.80 11.45
N THR A 285 9.19 -19.77 12.21
CA THR A 285 7.81 -19.32 12.36
C THR A 285 7.76 -17.81 12.26
N VAL A 286 6.66 -17.27 11.74
CA VAL A 286 6.37 -15.84 11.71
C VAL A 286 5.35 -15.46 12.78
N PHE A 287 5.49 -14.23 13.27
CA PHE A 287 4.56 -13.56 14.18
C PHE A 287 4.32 -14.25 15.53
N THR A 288 3.48 -13.63 16.35
CA THR A 288 3.14 -14.09 17.70
C THR A 288 2.36 -15.41 17.68
N TYR A 289 1.51 -15.62 16.67
CA TYR A 289 0.74 -16.86 16.47
C TYR A 289 1.56 -17.99 15.84
N LYS A 290 2.84 -17.77 15.52
CA LYS A 290 3.79 -18.80 15.06
C LYS A 290 3.37 -19.53 13.78
N GLY A 291 2.93 -18.79 12.76
CA GLY A 291 2.69 -19.36 11.43
C GLY A 291 3.97 -20.01 10.89
N ILE A 292 3.93 -21.28 10.47
CA ILE A 292 5.13 -22.01 10.05
C ILE A 292 5.49 -21.59 8.62
N SER A 293 6.70 -21.05 8.45
CA SER A 293 7.14 -20.46 7.17
C SER A 293 8.02 -21.39 6.31
N SER A 294 8.01 -22.68 6.59
CA SER A 294 8.84 -23.65 5.86
C SER A 294 8.15 -24.19 4.60
N PRO A 295 8.93 -24.72 3.64
CA PRO A 295 8.40 -25.56 2.57
C PRO A 295 7.61 -26.77 3.11
N PRO A 296 6.76 -27.40 2.27
CA PRO A 296 6.17 -28.69 2.56
C PRO A 296 7.25 -29.78 2.45
N SER A 297 7.16 -30.78 3.32
CA SER A 297 7.96 -32.01 3.25
C SER A 297 7.61 -32.89 2.03
N ASP A 298 6.44 -32.67 1.44
CA ASP A 298 5.93 -33.37 0.27
C ASP A 298 5.02 -32.45 -0.56
N TYR A 299 5.48 -32.08 -1.76
CA TYR A 299 4.76 -31.19 -2.67
C TYR A 299 3.50 -31.83 -3.27
N ALA A 300 3.44 -33.15 -3.41
CA ALA A 300 2.24 -33.82 -3.89
C ALA A 300 1.12 -33.78 -2.83
N LYS A 301 1.47 -33.89 -1.54
CA LYS A 301 0.53 -33.68 -0.45
C LYS A 301 0.07 -32.22 -0.35
N TRP A 302 0.95 -31.25 -0.62
CA TRP A 302 0.58 -29.84 -0.75
C TRP A 302 -0.43 -29.63 -1.88
N GLN A 303 -0.16 -30.13 -3.08
CA GLN A 303 -1.10 -30.10 -4.21
C GLN A 303 -2.46 -30.71 -3.84
N ALA A 304 -2.45 -31.88 -3.18
CA ALA A 304 -3.67 -32.55 -2.75
C ALA A 304 -4.47 -31.73 -1.72
N LEU A 305 -3.79 -31.06 -0.77
CA LEU A 305 -4.43 -30.15 0.18
C LEU A 305 -5.08 -28.96 -0.54
N VAL A 306 -4.38 -28.32 -1.48
CA VAL A 306 -4.90 -27.18 -2.24
C VAL A 306 -6.11 -27.59 -3.09
N ALA A 307 -6.03 -28.74 -3.78
CA ALA A 307 -7.15 -29.28 -4.54
C ALA A 307 -8.35 -29.62 -3.62
N ALA A 308 -8.10 -30.24 -2.47
CA ALA A 308 -9.16 -30.59 -1.52
C ALA A 308 -9.84 -29.35 -0.94
N LEU A 309 -9.09 -28.28 -0.64
CA LEU A 309 -9.65 -27.00 -0.22
C LEU A 309 -10.54 -26.41 -1.32
N ALA A 310 -10.02 -26.29 -2.54
CA ALA A 310 -10.78 -25.71 -3.66
C ALA A 310 -12.08 -26.47 -3.94
N GLN A 311 -12.02 -27.81 -3.97
CA GLN A 311 -13.21 -28.65 -4.14
C GLN A 311 -14.20 -28.45 -3.00
N HIS A 312 -13.74 -28.44 -1.74
CA HIS A 312 -14.59 -28.22 -0.59
C HIS A 312 -15.30 -26.85 -0.63
N LEU A 313 -14.58 -25.80 -1.03
CA LEU A 313 -15.16 -24.46 -1.19
C LEU A 313 -16.24 -24.47 -2.28
N ILE A 314 -16.00 -25.12 -3.43
CA ILE A 314 -17.01 -25.27 -4.49
C ILE A 314 -18.23 -26.05 -3.99
N ASP A 315 -18.03 -27.15 -3.26
CA ASP A 315 -19.11 -27.97 -2.74
C ASP A 315 -19.98 -27.20 -1.74
N ARG A 316 -19.37 -26.30 -0.95
CA ARG A 316 -20.05 -25.51 0.08
C ARG A 316 -20.71 -24.24 -0.45
N TYR A 317 -20.00 -23.46 -1.27
CA TYR A 317 -20.43 -22.12 -1.69
C TYR A 317 -20.93 -22.06 -3.14
N GLY A 318 -20.74 -23.13 -3.92
CA GLY A 318 -21.11 -23.21 -5.32
C GLY A 318 -19.99 -22.73 -6.25
N ARG A 319 -19.86 -23.42 -7.39
CA ARG A 319 -18.80 -23.16 -8.38
C ARG A 319 -18.76 -21.70 -8.85
N GLU A 320 -19.89 -21.17 -9.32
CA GLU A 320 -19.98 -19.81 -9.85
C GLU A 320 -19.53 -18.75 -8.84
N GLU A 321 -19.77 -18.97 -7.55
CA GLU A 321 -19.33 -18.05 -6.51
C GLU A 321 -17.82 -18.15 -6.28
N VAL A 322 -17.26 -19.37 -6.19
CA VAL A 322 -15.83 -19.58 -5.92
C VAL A 322 -14.94 -19.22 -7.11
N GLU A 323 -15.42 -19.31 -8.35
CA GLU A 323 -14.72 -18.78 -9.53
C GLU A 323 -14.48 -17.26 -9.46
N THR A 324 -15.25 -16.55 -8.60
CA THR A 324 -14.99 -15.13 -8.35
C THR A 324 -13.90 -14.88 -7.30
N TRP A 325 -13.43 -15.90 -6.58
CA TRP A 325 -12.45 -15.77 -5.50
C TRP A 325 -11.02 -15.94 -6.04
N PRO A 326 -10.12 -14.97 -5.83
CA PRO A 326 -8.70 -15.14 -6.14
C PRO A 326 -8.02 -16.10 -5.15
N PHE A 327 -7.15 -16.97 -5.66
CA PHE A 327 -6.26 -17.81 -4.86
C PHE A 327 -4.82 -17.31 -5.01
N GLU A 328 -4.25 -16.82 -3.92
CA GLU A 328 -2.89 -16.28 -3.83
C GLU A 328 -1.97 -17.30 -3.17
N VAL A 329 -0.83 -17.60 -3.79
CA VAL A 329 0.10 -18.60 -3.29
C VAL A 329 1.16 -17.96 -2.41
N TRP A 330 1.00 -18.18 -1.10
CA TRP A 330 1.94 -17.77 -0.05
C TRP A 330 1.89 -16.27 0.29
N ASN A 331 2.92 -15.78 0.99
CA ASN A 331 3.12 -14.37 1.34
C ASN A 331 4.62 -14.04 1.39
N GLU A 332 5.04 -12.94 0.77
CA GLU A 332 6.38 -12.34 0.80
C GLU A 332 7.55 -13.34 0.79
N PRO A 333 7.62 -14.27 -0.18
CA PRO A 333 8.64 -15.32 -0.17
C PRO A 333 10.07 -14.78 -0.33
N ASP A 334 10.22 -13.52 -0.73
CA ASP A 334 11.48 -12.81 -0.88
C ASP A 334 11.93 -12.04 0.38
N LEU A 335 11.05 -11.86 1.37
CA LEU A 335 11.42 -11.25 2.66
C LEU A 335 12.09 -12.28 3.58
N LYS A 336 13.43 -12.43 3.48
CA LYS A 336 14.21 -13.34 4.35
C LYS A 336 14.75 -12.71 5.64
N ILE A 337 14.51 -11.41 5.85
CA ILE A 337 14.83 -10.75 7.14
C ILE A 337 13.70 -11.02 8.14
N THR A 338 13.72 -10.43 9.34
CA THR A 338 12.63 -10.62 10.31
C THR A 338 11.45 -9.70 9.99
N PRO A 339 10.22 -10.22 9.78
CA PRO A 339 9.81 -11.63 9.83
C PRO A 339 10.16 -12.43 8.56
N ASN A 340 10.64 -13.68 8.73
CA ASN A 340 11.03 -14.55 7.62
C ASN A 340 9.82 -15.36 7.14
N PHE A 341 9.09 -14.82 6.16
CA PHE A 341 7.87 -15.43 5.62
C PHE A 341 8.10 -16.70 4.80
N TRP A 342 9.30 -16.95 4.30
CA TRP A 342 9.63 -18.18 3.58
C TRP A 342 11.06 -18.63 3.86
N SER A 343 11.22 -19.76 4.57
CA SER A 343 12.55 -20.27 4.89
C SER A 343 13.24 -20.98 3.72
N GLY A 344 12.47 -21.37 2.70
CA GLY A 344 12.96 -22.02 1.50
C GLY A 344 13.69 -21.08 0.53
N THR A 345 14.20 -21.65 -0.53
CA THR A 345 14.79 -20.98 -1.68
C THR A 345 13.72 -20.43 -2.62
N MET A 346 14.13 -19.58 -3.57
CA MET A 346 13.24 -19.10 -4.64
C MET A 346 12.72 -20.26 -5.50
N ASP A 347 13.57 -21.25 -5.77
CA ASP A 347 13.25 -22.45 -6.54
C ASP A 347 12.17 -23.29 -5.83
N GLU A 348 12.33 -23.52 -4.52
CA GLU A 348 11.31 -24.19 -3.70
C GLU A 348 10.00 -23.40 -3.65
N TYR A 349 10.03 -22.07 -3.73
CA TYR A 349 8.81 -21.27 -3.86
C TYR A 349 8.14 -21.51 -5.23
N PHE A 350 8.91 -21.61 -6.32
CA PHE A 350 8.37 -21.94 -7.64
C PHE A 350 7.74 -23.34 -7.65
N HIS A 351 8.36 -24.32 -6.99
CA HIS A 351 7.72 -25.62 -6.75
C HIS A 351 6.39 -25.47 -5.98
N LEU A 352 6.35 -24.64 -4.93
CA LEU A 352 5.14 -24.42 -4.14
C LEU A 352 4.01 -23.87 -5.01
N TYR A 353 4.34 -22.91 -5.88
CA TYR A 353 3.43 -22.30 -6.84
C TYR A 353 2.90 -23.32 -7.85
N ASP A 354 3.78 -24.06 -8.52
CA ASP A 354 3.40 -25.01 -9.57
C ASP A 354 2.45 -26.09 -9.05
N TYR A 355 2.76 -26.66 -7.88
CA TYR A 355 1.93 -27.69 -7.26
C TYR A 355 0.60 -27.11 -6.74
N ALA A 356 0.55 -25.86 -6.29
CA ALA A 356 -0.70 -25.19 -5.97
C ALA A 356 -1.55 -24.94 -7.24
N ALA A 357 -0.94 -24.44 -8.32
CA ALA A 357 -1.59 -24.18 -9.60
C ALA A 357 -2.16 -25.46 -10.20
N ALA A 358 -1.38 -26.55 -10.23
CA ALA A 358 -1.86 -27.85 -10.65
C ALA A 358 -3.03 -28.35 -9.79
N GLY A 359 -2.98 -28.13 -8.46
CA GLY A 359 -4.06 -28.47 -7.54
C GLY A 359 -5.36 -27.72 -7.85
N ILE A 360 -5.31 -26.38 -7.90
CA ILE A 360 -6.46 -25.53 -8.23
C ILE A 360 -7.06 -25.91 -9.59
N LYS A 361 -6.24 -25.98 -10.64
CA LYS A 361 -6.72 -26.21 -12.00
C LYS A 361 -7.19 -27.65 -12.25
N SER A 362 -6.76 -28.62 -11.44
CA SER A 362 -7.29 -29.99 -11.49
C SER A 362 -8.75 -30.10 -11.04
N VAL A 363 -9.19 -29.18 -10.18
CA VAL A 363 -10.57 -29.10 -9.69
C VAL A 363 -11.44 -28.32 -10.67
N ASP A 364 -10.95 -27.16 -11.10
CA ASP A 364 -11.66 -26.29 -12.03
C ASP A 364 -10.68 -25.33 -12.74
N PRO A 365 -10.60 -25.36 -14.08
CA PRO A 365 -9.69 -24.48 -14.83
C PRO A 365 -10.03 -22.99 -14.70
N HIS A 366 -11.24 -22.62 -14.30
CA HIS A 366 -11.70 -21.23 -14.17
C HIS A 366 -11.36 -20.56 -12.84
N LEU A 367 -10.97 -21.33 -11.81
CA LEU A 367 -10.51 -20.75 -10.54
C LEU A 367 -9.23 -19.95 -10.75
N LYS A 368 -9.20 -18.71 -10.27
CA LYS A 368 -8.08 -17.79 -10.50
C LYS A 368 -6.94 -18.08 -9.53
N ILE A 369 -5.71 -18.15 -10.04
CA ILE A 369 -4.51 -18.29 -9.21
C ILE A 369 -3.44 -17.25 -9.56
N GLY A 370 -2.75 -16.73 -8.55
CA GLY A 370 -1.72 -15.70 -8.70
C GLY A 370 -0.59 -15.79 -7.68
N GLY A 371 0.46 -15.05 -7.99
CA GLY A 371 1.75 -14.99 -7.31
C GLY A 371 2.62 -13.89 -7.96
N PRO A 372 3.83 -13.60 -7.44
CA PRO A 372 4.52 -14.30 -6.36
C PRO A 372 4.35 -13.68 -4.95
N VAL A 373 3.44 -12.71 -4.76
CA VAL A 373 3.15 -12.07 -3.45
C VAL A 373 4.36 -11.43 -2.77
N VAL A 374 5.19 -10.75 -3.55
CA VAL A 374 6.52 -10.31 -3.07
C VAL A 374 6.48 -8.99 -2.31
N ALA A 375 7.39 -8.84 -1.34
CA ALA A 375 7.64 -7.59 -0.61
C ALA A 375 8.51 -6.62 -1.43
N PHE A 376 9.41 -7.18 -2.25
CA PHE A 376 10.43 -6.44 -3.00
C PHE A 376 10.35 -6.75 -4.51
N THR A 377 11.31 -6.22 -5.27
CA THR A 377 11.35 -6.42 -6.73
C THR A 377 12.24 -7.60 -7.18
N THR A 378 12.48 -8.57 -6.30
CA THR A 378 13.55 -9.56 -6.52
C THR A 378 13.08 -10.83 -7.23
N TYR A 379 11.80 -11.18 -7.10
CA TYR A 379 11.27 -12.47 -7.56
C TYR A 379 10.37 -12.33 -8.81
N GLN A 380 9.86 -11.14 -9.14
CA GLN A 380 8.87 -10.97 -10.23
C GLN A 380 9.41 -11.47 -11.57
N GLU A 381 10.55 -10.95 -12.05
CA GLU A 381 11.09 -11.40 -13.35
C GLU A 381 11.52 -12.89 -13.34
N PRO A 382 12.27 -13.38 -12.33
CA PRO A 382 12.57 -14.81 -12.23
C PRO A 382 11.33 -15.71 -12.23
N PHE A 383 10.26 -15.30 -11.54
CA PHE A 383 8.99 -16.01 -11.49
C PHE A 383 8.28 -16.02 -12.84
N LEU A 384 8.16 -14.87 -13.51
CA LEU A 384 7.55 -14.79 -14.84
C LEU A 384 8.31 -15.65 -15.87
N ARG A 385 9.64 -15.72 -15.76
CA ARG A 385 10.44 -16.64 -16.56
C ARG A 385 10.11 -18.09 -16.23
N HIS A 386 10.08 -18.45 -14.95
CA HIS A 386 9.76 -19.81 -14.50
C HIS A 386 8.43 -20.29 -15.11
N ILE A 387 7.34 -19.57 -14.83
CA ILE A 387 5.98 -19.97 -15.28
C ILE A 387 5.80 -20.00 -16.80
N THR A 388 6.71 -19.42 -17.57
CA THR A 388 6.69 -19.43 -19.04
C THR A 388 7.70 -20.39 -19.68
N THR A 389 8.46 -21.13 -18.87
CA THR A 389 9.52 -22.02 -19.38
C THR A 389 9.56 -23.40 -18.73
N GLU A 390 9.07 -23.55 -17.50
CA GLU A 390 9.16 -24.79 -16.72
C GLU A 390 7.95 -24.93 -15.78
N ASP A 391 7.53 -26.17 -15.54
CA ASP A 391 6.48 -26.53 -14.57
C ASP A 391 6.91 -27.81 -13.83
N TYR A 392 7.22 -27.69 -12.54
CA TYR A 392 7.66 -28.79 -11.68
C TYR A 392 6.57 -29.81 -11.35
N ALA A 393 5.30 -29.42 -11.43
CA ALA A 393 4.17 -30.29 -11.10
C ALA A 393 3.78 -31.17 -12.30
N THR A 394 3.82 -30.62 -13.52
CA THR A 394 3.41 -31.33 -14.74
C THR A 394 4.57 -31.78 -15.63
N GLY A 395 5.77 -31.22 -15.45
CA GLY A 395 6.91 -31.38 -16.37
C GLY A 395 6.75 -30.60 -17.67
N GLY A 396 5.75 -29.71 -17.75
CA GLY A 396 5.50 -28.84 -18.88
C GLY A 396 6.42 -27.62 -18.94
N ASN A 397 6.08 -26.69 -19.83
CA ASN A 397 6.80 -25.42 -20.02
C ASN A 397 5.93 -24.18 -19.75
N HIS A 398 4.75 -24.38 -19.17
CA HIS A 398 3.81 -23.32 -18.83
C HIS A 398 3.04 -23.68 -17.56
N VAL A 399 3.07 -22.79 -16.58
CA VAL A 399 2.30 -22.91 -15.34
C VAL A 399 1.07 -21.98 -15.43
N PRO A 400 -0.13 -22.45 -15.05
CA PRO A 400 -1.32 -21.60 -15.03
C PRO A 400 -1.13 -20.36 -14.13
N PHE A 401 -1.44 -19.18 -14.66
CA PHE A 401 -1.20 -17.89 -14.01
C PHE A 401 -2.26 -16.88 -14.48
N ASP A 402 -3.09 -16.38 -13.55
CA ASP A 402 -4.25 -15.54 -13.87
C ASP A 402 -4.08 -14.08 -13.41
N PHE A 403 -3.19 -13.79 -12.45
CA PHE A 403 -2.91 -12.45 -11.97
C PHE A 403 -1.52 -12.37 -11.31
N LEU A 404 -0.85 -11.21 -11.49
CA LEU A 404 0.40 -10.88 -10.81
C LEU A 404 0.08 -10.13 -9.51
N ASP A 405 0.56 -10.59 -8.37
CA ASP A 405 0.39 -9.91 -7.08
C ASP A 405 1.70 -9.62 -6.35
N MET A 406 1.67 -8.60 -5.50
CA MET A 406 2.79 -8.13 -4.69
C MET A 406 2.31 -7.11 -3.64
N HIS A 407 3.23 -6.66 -2.80
CA HIS A 407 2.98 -5.63 -1.80
C HIS A 407 3.73 -4.34 -2.09
N ASN A 408 3.23 -3.23 -1.57
CA ASN A 408 3.94 -1.95 -1.63
C ASN A 408 3.55 -1.02 -0.48
N TYR A 409 4.53 -0.67 0.34
CA TYR A 409 4.39 0.33 1.40
C TYR A 409 5.17 1.59 1.03
N TYR A 410 4.84 2.70 1.69
CA TYR A 410 5.47 4.01 1.43
C TYR A 410 5.22 4.55 0.00
N LEU A 411 4.07 4.13 -0.56
CA LEU A 411 3.27 4.58 -1.71
C LEU A 411 3.84 5.75 -2.55
N PRO A 412 3.77 5.75 -3.91
CA PRO A 412 2.93 4.96 -4.83
C PRO A 412 3.53 3.64 -5.36
N VAL A 413 2.78 2.93 -6.22
CA VAL A 413 3.17 1.61 -6.78
C VAL A 413 3.92 1.70 -8.10
N SER A 414 4.75 0.69 -8.43
CA SER A 414 5.45 0.58 -9.74
C SER A 414 4.55 0.01 -10.85
N ASP A 415 4.87 0.30 -12.13
CA ASP A 415 4.15 -0.20 -13.30
C ASP A 415 4.75 -1.52 -13.83
N TYR A 416 4.16 -2.66 -13.49
CA TYR A 416 4.66 -3.97 -13.91
C TYR A 416 4.16 -4.44 -15.28
N ARG A 417 3.25 -3.69 -15.93
CA ARG A 417 2.70 -4.08 -17.24
C ARG A 417 3.77 -4.18 -18.34
N PRO A 418 4.80 -3.31 -18.41
CA PRO A 418 5.89 -3.50 -19.36
C PRO A 418 6.67 -4.78 -19.13
N LEU A 419 6.93 -5.17 -17.87
CA LEU A 419 7.57 -6.44 -17.55
C LEU A 419 6.71 -7.62 -18.04
N LEU A 420 5.41 -7.61 -17.75
CA LEU A 420 4.47 -8.65 -18.22
C LEU A 420 4.43 -8.79 -19.74
N ARG A 421 4.41 -7.67 -20.48
CA ARG A 421 4.45 -7.68 -21.96
C ARG A 421 5.68 -8.38 -22.53
N ARG A 422 6.83 -8.33 -21.85
CA ARG A 422 8.06 -9.04 -22.30
C ARG A 422 7.91 -10.56 -22.28
N TYR A 423 7.05 -11.08 -21.40
CA TYR A 423 6.77 -12.51 -21.25
C TYR A 423 5.47 -12.93 -21.96
N GLY A 424 4.86 -12.05 -22.78
CA GLY A 424 3.61 -12.34 -23.48
C GLY A 424 2.37 -12.34 -22.58
N LEU A 425 2.47 -11.74 -21.39
CA LEU A 425 1.43 -11.73 -20.35
C LEU A 425 0.77 -10.35 -20.18
N GLY A 426 0.73 -9.55 -21.25
CA GLY A 426 0.32 -8.13 -21.20
C GLY A 426 -1.11 -7.88 -20.69
N ASP A 427 -2.00 -8.87 -20.80
CA ASP A 427 -3.39 -8.79 -20.36
C ASP A 427 -3.59 -9.30 -18.92
N VAL A 428 -2.53 -9.82 -18.28
CA VAL A 428 -2.62 -10.31 -16.90
C VAL A 428 -2.79 -9.11 -15.95
N PRO A 429 -3.83 -9.10 -15.10
CA PRO A 429 -4.06 -8.04 -14.15
C PRO A 429 -2.98 -8.02 -13.05
N VAL A 430 -2.66 -6.81 -12.58
CA VAL A 430 -1.70 -6.56 -11.50
C VAL A 430 -2.46 -6.17 -10.23
N TYR A 431 -2.25 -6.90 -9.15
CA TYR A 431 -2.86 -6.69 -7.84
C TYR A 431 -1.79 -6.28 -6.82
N PHE A 432 -2.10 -5.28 -6.01
CA PHE A 432 -1.34 -4.99 -4.79
C PHE A 432 -2.18 -5.45 -3.60
N THR A 433 -1.88 -6.63 -3.07
CA THR A 433 -2.70 -7.32 -2.06
C THR A 433 -2.43 -6.83 -0.63
N GLU A 434 -1.31 -6.14 -0.44
CA GLU A 434 -1.07 -5.22 0.67
C GLU A 434 -0.48 -3.89 0.18
N TRP A 435 -1.04 -2.81 0.70
CA TRP A 435 -0.64 -1.45 0.37
C TRP A 435 -0.96 -0.51 1.52
N GLY A 436 -0.06 0.39 1.86
CA GLY A 436 -0.29 1.34 2.95
C GLY A 436 0.85 2.31 3.22
N VAL A 437 0.60 3.22 4.15
CA VAL A 437 1.52 4.32 4.49
C VAL A 437 2.83 3.79 5.06
N SER A 438 2.79 2.79 5.94
CA SER A 438 3.95 2.20 6.57
C SER A 438 3.77 0.71 6.74
N ALA A 439 4.84 -0.05 6.53
CA ALA A 439 4.90 -1.49 6.83
C ALA A 439 5.18 -1.75 8.32
N GLU A 440 5.48 -0.71 9.11
CA GLU A 440 5.85 -0.86 10.51
C GLU A 440 4.61 -0.80 11.42
N TYR A 441 4.32 -1.93 12.08
CA TYR A 441 3.30 -1.98 13.13
C TYR A 441 3.75 -1.11 14.31
N GLY A 442 2.93 -0.12 14.64
CA GLY A 442 3.23 0.83 15.71
C GLY A 442 3.77 2.17 15.24
N ASP A 443 3.93 2.36 13.92
CA ASP A 443 4.29 3.65 13.37
C ASP A 443 3.15 4.66 13.58
N ALA A 444 3.44 5.71 14.34
CA ALA A 444 2.46 6.71 14.74
C ALA A 444 1.81 7.41 13.53
N VAL A 445 2.48 7.44 12.36
CA VAL A 445 1.91 8.04 11.15
C VAL A 445 0.56 7.44 10.78
N ASN A 446 0.33 6.14 11.06
CA ASN A 446 -0.90 5.42 10.73
C ASN A 446 -2.15 6.02 11.39
N ASP A 447 -2.00 6.68 12.54
CA ASP A 447 -3.11 7.29 13.29
C ASP A 447 -3.38 8.76 12.91
N THR A 448 -2.48 9.39 12.16
CA THR A 448 -2.51 10.83 11.88
C THR A 448 -3.36 11.21 10.66
N ALA A 449 -3.70 12.50 10.55
CA ALA A 449 -4.33 13.06 9.34
C ALA A 449 -3.43 12.99 8.10
N TYR A 450 -2.11 12.91 8.29
CA TYR A 450 -1.16 12.67 7.21
C TYR A 450 -1.46 11.39 6.45
N SER A 451 -1.78 10.30 7.17
CA SER A 451 -2.15 9.02 6.57
C SER A 451 -3.32 9.14 5.59
N ALA A 452 -4.28 10.03 5.86
CA ALA A 452 -5.38 10.32 4.94
C ALA A 452 -4.89 10.98 3.64
N ALA A 453 -4.10 12.05 3.77
CA ALA A 453 -3.64 12.83 2.61
C ALA A 453 -2.71 12.02 1.70
N VAL A 454 -1.74 11.28 2.26
CA VAL A 454 -0.84 10.43 1.46
C VAL A 454 -1.53 9.20 0.88
N THR A 455 -2.61 8.72 1.50
CA THR A 455 -3.44 7.65 0.91
C THR A 455 -4.11 8.12 -0.37
N VAL A 456 -4.69 9.32 -0.37
CA VAL A 456 -5.31 9.90 -1.58
C VAL A 456 -4.27 10.11 -2.67
N HIS A 457 -3.13 10.75 -2.34
CA HIS A 457 -2.00 10.93 -3.26
C HIS A 457 -1.52 9.61 -3.86
N GLY A 458 -1.18 8.65 -2.99
CA GLY A 458 -0.66 7.37 -3.40
C GLY A 458 -1.62 6.61 -4.31
N LEU A 459 -2.93 6.67 -4.06
CA LEU A 459 -3.93 6.08 -4.95
C LEU A 459 -3.92 6.77 -6.31
N LEU A 460 -4.05 8.11 -6.37
CA LEU A 460 -4.09 8.84 -7.64
C LEU A 460 -2.84 8.60 -8.51
N ASP A 461 -1.68 8.41 -7.88
CA ASP A 461 -0.44 8.06 -8.59
C ASP A 461 -0.34 6.59 -9.03
N SER A 462 -1.18 5.71 -8.48
CA SER A 462 -1.15 4.26 -8.65
C SER A 462 -2.30 3.67 -9.49
N LEU A 463 -3.40 4.41 -9.69
CA LEU A 463 -4.62 3.85 -10.31
C LEU A 463 -4.44 3.45 -11.78
N GLU A 464 -3.52 4.08 -12.52
CA GLU A 464 -3.29 3.75 -13.92
C GLU A 464 -2.54 2.43 -14.11
N GLN A 465 -1.71 2.03 -13.13
CA GLN A 465 -0.75 0.93 -13.24
C GLN A 465 -1.32 -0.43 -12.79
N VAL A 466 -2.42 -0.41 -12.04
CA VAL A 466 -2.94 -1.57 -11.31
C VAL A 466 -4.36 -1.94 -11.73
N THR A 467 -4.81 -3.12 -11.34
CA THR A 467 -6.22 -3.53 -11.39
C THR A 467 -6.86 -3.51 -10.00
N LEU A 468 -6.08 -3.77 -8.95
CA LEU A 468 -6.53 -3.82 -7.55
C LEU A 468 -5.44 -3.24 -6.65
N ILE A 469 -5.85 -2.47 -5.64
CA ILE A 469 -5.01 -2.08 -4.50
C ILE A 469 -5.79 -2.38 -3.22
N SER A 470 -5.16 -3.08 -2.29
CA SER A 470 -5.75 -3.50 -1.02
C SER A 470 -5.07 -2.79 0.14
N CYS A 471 -5.83 -1.95 0.85
CA CYS A 471 -5.30 -1.25 2.03
C CYS A 471 -5.07 -2.24 3.18
N TRP A 472 -3.83 -2.32 3.67
CA TRP A 472 -3.50 -3.01 4.93
C TRP A 472 -3.63 -2.02 6.10
N THR A 473 -4.60 -2.16 7.01
CA THR A 473 -5.73 -3.12 7.11
C THR A 473 -7.05 -2.40 7.40
N ALA A 474 -8.16 -3.15 7.42
CA ALA A 474 -9.44 -2.62 7.90
C ALA A 474 -9.40 -2.20 9.37
N SER A 475 -8.82 -3.01 10.27
CA SER A 475 -8.98 -2.84 11.71
C SER A 475 -7.70 -3.00 12.54
N ASP A 476 -7.61 -2.26 13.64
CA ASP A 476 -6.56 -2.37 14.66
C ASP A 476 -6.71 -3.60 15.59
N TYR A 477 -7.77 -4.39 15.46
CA TYR A 477 -7.85 -5.69 16.11
C TYR A 477 -6.88 -6.67 15.42
N PHE A 478 -5.62 -6.63 15.87
CA PHE A 478 -4.46 -7.19 15.19
C PHE A 478 -3.43 -7.71 16.22
N GLU A 479 -2.67 -8.75 15.91
CA GLU A 479 -1.78 -9.42 16.87
C GLU A 479 -0.46 -9.98 16.33
N GLU A 480 -0.11 -9.74 15.06
CA GLU A 480 1.18 -10.21 14.51
C GLU A 480 2.38 -9.89 15.43
N SER A 481 2.46 -8.63 15.89
CA SER A 481 3.47 -8.12 16.84
C SER A 481 2.99 -8.13 18.30
N GLY A 482 1.96 -8.92 18.59
CA GLY A 482 1.27 -8.98 19.86
C GLY A 482 0.11 -7.99 19.95
N ASN A 483 -0.77 -8.22 20.94
CA ASN A 483 -2.00 -7.44 21.09
C ASN A 483 -1.72 -5.94 21.34
N PRO A 484 -2.64 -5.05 20.90
CA PRO A 484 -2.59 -3.63 21.14
C PRO A 484 -2.36 -3.29 22.61
N LYS A 485 -1.46 -2.34 22.84
CA LYS A 485 -1.06 -1.92 24.20
C LYS A 485 -1.70 -0.60 24.63
N ALA A 486 -2.32 0.13 23.72
CA ALA A 486 -3.02 1.40 23.96
C ALA A 486 -4.15 1.55 22.93
N LEU A 487 -5.07 2.50 23.13
CA LEU A 487 -6.16 2.78 22.18
C LEU A 487 -5.59 3.19 20.80
N PHE A 488 -4.86 4.30 20.76
CA PHE A 488 -4.04 4.69 19.62
C PHE A 488 -2.61 4.24 19.86
N HIS A 489 -2.02 3.59 18.87
CA HIS A 489 -0.78 2.87 19.03
C HIS A 489 -0.02 2.68 17.72
N GLY A 490 -0.40 3.38 16.63
CA GLY A 490 0.21 3.24 15.31
C GLY A 490 -0.15 1.95 14.57
N GLY A 491 -1.26 1.31 14.95
CA GLY A 491 -1.75 0.08 14.31
C GLY A 491 -2.15 0.30 12.85
N PHE A 492 -2.11 -0.77 12.05
CA PHE A 492 -2.38 -0.74 10.61
C PHE A 492 -3.83 -0.43 10.24
N GLY A 493 -4.79 -0.45 11.16
CA GLY A 493 -6.20 -0.30 10.85
C GLY A 493 -6.55 1.10 10.34
N MET A 494 -7.44 1.18 9.35
CA MET A 494 -8.19 2.42 9.08
C MET A 494 -9.29 2.66 10.12
N ILE A 495 -9.76 1.59 10.76
CA ILE A 495 -10.70 1.60 11.89
C ILE A 495 -9.93 1.15 13.14
N GLY A 496 -9.85 2.04 14.13
CA GLY A 496 -9.23 1.77 15.42
C GLY A 496 -10.04 0.82 16.30
N LEU A 497 -9.51 0.56 17.49
CA LEU A 497 -10.23 -0.19 18.53
C LEU A 497 -11.54 0.50 18.90
N ASP A 498 -12.53 -0.29 19.34
CA ASP A 498 -13.88 0.17 19.65
C ASP A 498 -14.63 0.80 18.46
N GLY A 499 -14.14 0.57 17.23
CA GLY A 499 -14.78 1.05 16.00
C GLY A 499 -14.50 2.52 15.65
N LEU A 500 -13.56 3.18 16.33
CA LEU A 500 -13.20 4.58 16.05
C LEU A 500 -12.58 4.73 14.66
N ARG A 501 -13.19 5.51 13.77
CA ARG A 501 -12.67 5.70 12.41
C ARG A 501 -11.52 6.71 12.41
N LYS A 502 -10.36 6.30 11.91
CA LYS A 502 -9.18 7.17 11.79
C LYS A 502 -9.33 8.10 10.59
N ALA A 503 -8.48 9.12 10.49
CA ALA A 503 -8.53 10.07 9.37
C ALA A 503 -8.45 9.37 7.99
N ARG A 504 -7.62 8.31 7.86
CA ARG A 504 -7.53 7.51 6.63
C ARG A 504 -8.85 6.82 6.23
N TYR A 505 -9.66 6.38 7.20
CA TYR A 505 -11.01 5.87 6.89
C TYR A 505 -11.85 6.96 6.22
N TRP A 506 -11.82 8.18 6.74
CA TRP A 506 -12.62 9.28 6.18
C TRP A 506 -12.17 9.64 4.76
N ALA A 507 -10.87 9.55 4.46
CA ALA A 507 -10.38 9.75 3.09
C ALA A 507 -10.89 8.68 2.12
N LEU A 508 -10.90 7.41 2.54
CA LEU A 508 -11.46 6.31 1.75
C LEU A 508 -12.99 6.42 1.61
N TYR A 509 -13.67 6.95 2.63
CA TYR A 509 -15.11 7.24 2.58
C TYR A 509 -15.41 8.35 1.56
N GLU A 510 -14.61 9.42 1.51
CA GLU A 510 -14.76 10.46 0.49
C GLU A 510 -14.48 9.94 -0.91
N LEU A 511 -13.44 9.13 -1.08
CA LEU A 511 -13.16 8.44 -2.34
C LEU A 511 -14.34 7.56 -2.77
N HIS A 512 -14.99 6.85 -1.83
CA HIS A 512 -16.17 6.04 -2.12
C HIS A 512 -17.39 6.85 -2.58
N ARG A 513 -17.51 8.11 -2.12
CA ARG A 513 -18.57 9.04 -2.52
C ARG A 513 -18.36 9.68 -3.89
N MET A 514 -17.17 9.52 -4.48
CA MET A 514 -16.88 9.99 -5.83
C MET A 514 -17.73 9.25 -6.86
N GLY A 515 -18.07 9.91 -7.96
CA GLY A 515 -18.72 9.27 -9.10
C GLY A 515 -17.73 8.45 -9.92
N THR A 516 -18.24 7.72 -10.91
CA THR A 516 -17.39 6.94 -11.84
C THR A 516 -17.15 7.65 -13.18
N GLU A 517 -17.89 8.71 -13.49
CA GLU A 517 -17.67 9.53 -14.69
C GLU A 517 -16.59 10.57 -14.37
N HIS A 518 -15.39 10.37 -14.90
CA HIS A 518 -14.25 11.25 -14.71
C HIS A 518 -14.40 12.49 -15.60
N VAL A 519 -14.13 13.68 -15.07
CA VAL A 519 -14.14 14.93 -15.85
C VAL A 519 -12.77 15.59 -15.86
N ALA A 520 -12.50 16.38 -16.89
CA ALA A 520 -11.19 16.99 -17.06
C ALA A 520 -10.89 17.96 -15.90
N MET A 521 -9.71 17.77 -15.29
CA MET A 521 -9.16 18.65 -14.28
C MET A 521 -7.74 19.04 -14.69
N THR A 522 -7.46 20.34 -14.67
CA THR A 522 -6.14 20.91 -14.91
C THR A 522 -5.81 21.92 -13.82
N GLY A 523 -4.58 22.44 -13.82
CA GLY A 523 -4.19 23.42 -12.83
C GLY A 523 -2.78 23.94 -13.04
N SER A 524 -2.40 24.84 -12.15
CA SER A 524 -1.11 25.52 -12.17
C SER A 524 -0.78 26.11 -10.80
N GLY A 525 0.45 26.61 -10.66
CA GLY A 525 0.96 27.21 -9.42
C GLY A 525 1.93 26.30 -8.68
N ASP A 526 2.57 26.85 -7.65
CA ASP A 526 3.57 26.15 -6.86
C ASP A 526 2.93 25.00 -6.09
N GLY A 527 3.34 23.77 -6.40
CA GLY A 527 2.86 22.55 -5.76
C GLY A 527 1.79 21.81 -6.56
N TYR A 528 1.22 22.39 -7.62
CA TYR A 528 0.26 21.69 -8.47
C TYR A 528 0.88 20.44 -9.14
N GLY A 529 0.14 19.33 -9.15
CA GLY A 529 0.55 18.05 -9.76
C GLY A 529 1.63 17.29 -8.96
N GLY A 530 2.23 17.97 -7.97
CA GLY A 530 3.14 17.42 -6.98
C GLY A 530 2.47 17.38 -5.61
N LEU A 531 2.72 18.39 -4.75
CA LEU A 531 2.13 18.48 -3.40
C LEU A 531 0.60 18.46 -3.39
N VAL A 532 -0.03 19.20 -4.31
CA VAL A 532 -1.48 19.28 -4.45
C VAL A 532 -1.90 18.49 -5.68
N GLN A 533 -2.61 17.40 -5.44
CA GLN A 533 -3.19 16.53 -6.46
C GLN A 533 -4.68 16.37 -6.19
N GLY A 534 -5.41 15.90 -7.19
CA GLY A 534 -6.82 15.63 -7.02
C GLY A 534 -7.44 14.93 -8.22
N VAL A 535 -8.75 14.75 -8.13
CA VAL A 535 -9.59 14.14 -9.15
C VAL A 535 -10.97 14.80 -9.12
N ALA A 536 -11.61 14.89 -10.28
CA ALA A 536 -12.96 15.42 -10.40
C ALA A 536 -13.88 14.43 -11.11
N THR A 537 -15.10 14.27 -10.62
CA THR A 537 -16.11 13.38 -11.19
C THR A 537 -17.45 14.07 -11.34
N ARG A 538 -18.29 13.52 -12.22
CA ARG A 538 -19.67 13.92 -12.43
C ARG A 538 -20.58 12.74 -12.10
N ASP A 539 -21.70 13.00 -11.44
CA ASP A 539 -22.75 11.99 -11.23
C ASP A 539 -24.11 12.67 -11.01
N GLY A 540 -25.11 12.31 -11.81
CA GLY A 540 -26.46 12.86 -11.70
C GLY A 540 -26.52 14.40 -11.81
N GLY A 541 -25.56 15.03 -12.50
CA GLY A 541 -25.39 16.48 -12.60
C GLY A 541 -24.65 17.12 -11.42
N ALA A 542 -24.34 16.38 -10.37
CA ALA A 542 -23.44 16.83 -9.32
C ALA A 542 -21.98 16.75 -9.80
N ILE A 543 -21.18 17.74 -9.45
CA ILE A 543 -19.74 17.78 -9.72
C ILE A 543 -19.01 17.62 -8.39
N THR A 544 -18.08 16.67 -8.32
CA THR A 544 -17.35 16.37 -7.09
C THR A 544 -15.86 16.44 -7.34
N VAL A 545 -15.15 17.18 -6.50
CA VAL A 545 -13.71 17.39 -6.58
C VAL A 545 -13.08 16.94 -5.27
N LEU A 546 -12.11 16.03 -5.33
CA LEU A 546 -11.30 15.64 -4.19
C LEU A 546 -9.88 16.16 -4.41
N LEU A 547 -9.37 16.99 -3.50
CA LEU A 547 -8.00 17.50 -3.51
C LEU A 547 -7.26 17.03 -2.25
N ALA A 548 -5.98 16.68 -2.40
CA ALA A 548 -5.11 16.34 -1.28
C ALA A 548 -3.80 17.13 -1.36
N ASN A 549 -3.38 17.70 -0.22
CA ASN A 549 -2.06 18.32 -0.03
C ASN A 549 -1.22 17.42 0.87
N ALA A 550 -0.21 16.78 0.29
CA ALA A 550 0.64 15.84 0.99
C ALA A 550 2.10 15.96 0.52
N THR A 551 3.00 15.56 1.40
CA THR A 551 4.40 15.27 1.07
C THR A 551 4.65 13.80 1.37
N GLU A 552 5.53 13.15 0.62
CA GLU A 552 5.96 11.80 0.95
C GLU A 552 6.89 11.77 2.18
N GLU A 553 7.34 12.92 2.71
CA GLU A 553 8.24 13.00 3.87
C GLU A 553 7.52 12.70 5.21
N HIS A 554 7.67 11.47 5.70
CA HIS A 554 7.06 11.00 6.96
C HIS A 554 7.44 11.85 8.18
N ALA A 555 8.64 12.44 8.21
CA ALA A 555 9.06 13.31 9.31
C ALA A 555 8.20 14.57 9.44
N LYS A 556 7.40 14.90 8.42
CA LYS A 556 6.45 16.02 8.40
C LYS A 556 5.00 15.59 8.56
N SER A 557 4.74 14.37 9.06
CA SER A 557 3.40 13.84 9.31
C SER A 557 2.54 14.71 10.25
N MET A 558 3.16 15.50 11.12
CA MET A 558 2.44 16.46 11.98
C MET A 558 2.15 17.81 11.30
N GLY A 559 2.52 17.95 10.02
CA GLY A 559 2.33 19.15 9.21
C GLY A 559 3.58 20.03 9.11
N ALA A 560 3.64 20.84 8.05
CA ALA A 560 4.73 21.78 7.81
C ALA A 560 4.21 23.03 7.09
N PRO A 561 4.13 24.19 7.77
CA PRO A 561 3.51 25.41 7.20
C PRO A 561 4.15 25.92 5.90
N SER A 562 5.41 25.53 5.63
CA SER A 562 6.06 25.82 4.34
C SER A 562 5.39 25.13 3.15
N LEU A 563 4.60 24.09 3.40
CA LEU A 563 3.92 23.25 2.41
C LEU A 563 2.42 23.55 2.33
N ASP A 564 1.93 24.52 3.11
CA ASP A 564 0.55 25.01 3.00
C ASP A 564 0.35 25.71 1.65
N ARG A 565 -0.86 25.58 1.09
CA ARG A 565 -1.24 26.16 -0.18
C ARG A 565 -2.61 26.80 -0.06
N HIS A 566 -2.81 27.89 -0.79
CA HIS A 566 -4.12 28.45 -1.02
C HIS A 566 -4.67 27.93 -2.36
N VAL A 567 -5.91 27.45 -2.40
CA VAL A 567 -6.51 26.89 -3.61
C VAL A 567 -7.56 27.83 -4.16
N VAL A 568 -7.49 28.10 -5.46
CA VAL A 568 -8.56 28.73 -6.25
C VAL A 568 -9.14 27.64 -7.14
N LEU A 569 -10.32 27.12 -6.80
CA LEU A 569 -11.03 26.08 -7.55
C LEU A 569 -12.09 26.73 -8.44
N THR A 570 -11.90 26.62 -9.75
CA THR A 570 -12.85 27.06 -10.78
C THR A 570 -13.53 25.84 -11.39
N VAL A 571 -14.86 25.80 -11.34
CA VAL A 571 -15.67 24.80 -12.03
C VAL A 571 -16.35 25.45 -13.23
N LYS A 572 -16.05 24.96 -14.42
CA LYS A 572 -16.53 25.45 -15.72
C LYS A 572 -17.51 24.45 -16.33
N GLY A 573 -18.20 24.87 -17.39
CA GLY A 573 -19.15 24.00 -18.10
C GLY A 573 -20.45 23.76 -17.31
N LEU A 574 -20.74 24.62 -16.32
CA LEU A 574 -21.99 24.62 -15.58
C LEU A 574 -23.10 25.28 -16.40
N ALA A 575 -24.36 24.96 -16.10
CA ALA A 575 -25.48 25.62 -16.75
C ALA A 575 -25.56 27.10 -16.28
N PRO A 576 -25.53 28.10 -17.19
CA PRO A 576 -25.53 29.51 -16.78
C PRO A 576 -26.73 29.88 -15.89
N GLY A 577 -26.46 30.53 -14.76
CA GLY A 577 -27.49 30.90 -13.77
C GLY A 577 -28.03 29.75 -12.91
N GLN A 578 -27.62 28.50 -13.15
CA GLN A 578 -27.95 27.38 -12.27
C GLN A 578 -27.31 27.60 -10.90
N THR A 579 -28.10 27.41 -9.84
CA THR A 579 -27.60 27.43 -8.46
C THR A 579 -27.24 26.03 -7.99
N TYR A 580 -26.13 25.92 -7.28
CA TYR A 580 -25.60 24.69 -6.72
C TYR A 580 -25.47 24.81 -5.21
N THR A 581 -25.94 23.79 -4.50
CA THR A 581 -25.59 23.56 -3.10
C THR A 581 -24.16 22.98 -3.05
N VAL A 582 -23.24 23.68 -2.39
CA VAL A 582 -21.84 23.26 -2.23
C VAL A 582 -21.64 22.70 -0.82
N GLU A 583 -21.30 21.42 -0.77
CA GLU A 583 -20.78 20.71 0.39
C GLU A 583 -19.25 20.71 0.32
N HIS A 584 -18.58 21.04 1.43
CA HIS A 584 -17.13 21.07 1.50
C HIS A 584 -16.66 20.40 2.79
N ASP A 585 -16.19 19.15 2.68
CA ASP A 585 -15.66 18.37 3.78
C ASP A 585 -14.13 18.49 3.88
N ARG A 586 -13.60 18.42 5.10
CA ARG A 586 -12.16 18.54 5.38
C ARG A 586 -11.66 17.43 6.30
N ILE A 587 -10.51 16.87 5.92
CA ILE A 587 -9.69 16.01 6.77
C ILE A 587 -8.32 16.69 6.89
N ASP A 588 -7.95 17.10 8.10
CA ASP A 588 -6.63 17.68 8.40
C ASP A 588 -6.30 17.52 9.89
N ASN A 589 -5.27 18.19 10.39
CA ASN A 589 -4.89 18.10 11.80
C ASN A 589 -5.96 18.61 12.79
N THR A 590 -6.96 19.34 12.30
CA THR A 590 -8.04 19.97 13.08
C THR A 590 -9.45 19.50 12.73
N HIS A 591 -9.62 18.79 11.61
CA HIS A 591 -10.91 18.31 11.10
C HIS A 591 -10.90 16.81 10.79
N SER A 592 -11.98 16.10 11.12
CA SER A 592 -12.19 14.67 10.84
C SER A 592 -11.06 13.78 11.38
N ASN A 593 -10.54 14.17 12.55
CA ASN A 593 -9.31 13.62 13.14
C ASN A 593 -9.52 13.25 14.61
N VAL A 594 -10.02 12.03 14.85
CA VAL A 594 -10.21 11.50 16.21
C VAL A 594 -8.89 11.34 16.98
N HIS A 595 -7.78 11.06 16.30
CA HIS A 595 -6.46 11.00 16.92
C HIS A 595 -6.03 12.37 17.46
N GLY A 596 -6.28 13.45 16.72
CA GLY A 596 -6.08 14.82 17.20
C GLY A 596 -6.90 15.13 18.45
N ALA A 597 -8.15 14.65 18.53
CA ALA A 597 -8.96 14.76 19.74
C ALA A 597 -8.33 13.98 20.91
N TRP A 598 -7.85 12.76 20.69
CA TRP A 598 -7.14 11.96 21.69
C TRP A 598 -5.84 12.64 22.18
N LEU A 599 -5.06 13.24 21.28
CA LEU A 599 -3.89 14.04 21.64
C LEU A 599 -4.27 15.20 22.57
N SER A 600 -5.39 15.89 22.29
CA SER A 600 -5.87 17.00 23.12
C SER A 600 -6.29 16.59 24.55
N MET A 601 -6.58 15.31 24.77
CA MET A 601 -6.88 14.73 26.08
C MET A 601 -5.60 14.36 26.87
N GLY A 602 -4.42 14.61 26.33
CA GLY A 602 -3.15 14.20 26.93
C GLY A 602 -2.76 12.75 26.61
N SER A 603 -3.28 12.21 25.50
CA SER A 603 -2.95 10.87 25.00
C SER A 603 -3.16 9.74 26.03
N PRO A 604 -4.33 9.64 26.68
CA PRO A 604 -4.59 8.58 27.65
C PRO A 604 -4.44 7.21 26.99
N LYS A 605 -3.57 6.37 27.58
CA LYS A 605 -3.27 5.03 27.06
C LYS A 605 -4.54 4.18 26.84
N TRP A 606 -5.45 4.25 27.80
CA TRP A 606 -6.77 3.63 27.75
C TRP A 606 -7.77 4.63 28.32
N PRO A 607 -8.53 5.35 27.48
CA PRO A 607 -9.44 6.37 27.96
C PRO A 607 -10.57 5.78 28.79
N ASP A 608 -11.09 6.55 29.74
CA ASP A 608 -12.26 6.16 30.51
C ASP A 608 -13.57 6.32 29.71
N ALA A 609 -14.72 5.97 30.31
CA ALA A 609 -16.00 6.03 29.62
C ALA A 609 -16.44 7.46 29.24
N ALA A 610 -15.98 8.50 29.95
CA ALA A 610 -16.26 9.88 29.57
C ALA A 610 -15.38 10.31 28.39
N GLU A 611 -14.09 9.99 28.45
CA GLU A 611 -13.14 10.27 27.36
C GLU A 611 -13.53 9.52 26.08
N MET A 612 -13.89 8.23 26.17
CA MET A 612 -14.37 7.45 25.03
C MET A 612 -15.62 8.04 24.38
N ARG A 613 -16.57 8.58 25.16
CA ARG A 613 -17.74 9.27 24.59
C ARG A 613 -17.35 10.52 23.80
N VAL A 614 -16.33 11.26 24.26
CA VAL A 614 -15.82 12.41 23.51
C VAL A 614 -15.15 11.96 22.22
N LEU A 615 -14.36 10.88 22.25
CA LEU A 615 -13.75 10.33 21.02
C LEU A 615 -14.80 9.89 20.00
N HIS A 616 -15.85 9.16 20.41
CA HIS A 616 -16.96 8.78 19.53
C HIS A 616 -17.75 9.97 18.99
N GLN A 617 -17.87 11.07 19.75
CA GLN A 617 -18.47 12.31 19.25
C GLN A 617 -17.58 13.05 18.25
N ARG A 618 -16.25 12.91 18.39
CA ARG A 618 -15.26 13.52 17.51
C ARG A 618 -14.93 12.67 16.28
N ASP A 619 -15.27 11.40 16.32
CA ASP A 619 -15.24 10.51 15.16
C ASP A 619 -16.42 10.83 14.22
N ALA A 620 -16.25 11.92 13.46
CA ALA A 620 -17.19 12.37 12.46
C ALA A 620 -16.44 13.05 11.32
N LEU A 621 -16.97 12.89 10.11
CA LEU A 621 -16.62 13.75 8.99
C LEU A 621 -17.10 15.17 9.26
N GLN A 622 -16.24 16.16 9.03
CA GLN A 622 -16.51 17.56 9.32
C GLN A 622 -16.55 18.41 8.04
N THR A 623 -17.65 19.13 7.85
CA THR A 623 -17.75 20.20 6.85
C THR A 623 -16.85 21.37 7.24
N LEU A 624 -15.97 21.82 6.35
CA LEU A 624 -15.06 22.95 6.56
C LEU A 624 -15.82 24.26 6.83
N VAL A 625 -16.83 24.50 6.01
CA VAL A 625 -17.74 25.65 6.10
C VAL A 625 -19.18 25.16 5.97
N PRO A 626 -20.17 25.88 6.52
CA PRO A 626 -21.57 25.57 6.27
C PRO A 626 -21.87 25.55 4.77
N ASN A 627 -22.73 24.62 4.33
CA ASN A 627 -23.10 24.49 2.93
C ASN A 627 -23.54 25.83 2.34
N ALA A 628 -22.98 26.17 1.19
CA ALA A 628 -23.22 27.42 0.50
C ALA A 628 -24.07 27.22 -0.76
N GLN A 629 -24.77 28.26 -1.19
CA GLN A 629 -25.42 28.30 -2.50
C GLN A 629 -24.57 29.14 -3.44
N ILE A 630 -24.14 28.56 -4.56
CA ILE A 630 -23.32 29.24 -5.56
C ILE A 630 -24.01 29.16 -6.91
N ALA A 631 -24.25 30.32 -7.53
CA ALA A 631 -24.78 30.39 -8.88
C ALA A 631 -23.64 30.40 -9.90
N ALA A 632 -23.76 29.60 -10.95
CA ALA A 632 -22.90 29.71 -12.11
C ALA A 632 -23.14 31.06 -12.81
N ASP A 633 -22.07 31.71 -13.23
CA ASP A 633 -22.13 32.99 -13.94
C ASP A 633 -22.69 32.86 -15.37
N ALA A 634 -22.64 33.96 -16.14
CA ALA A 634 -23.14 33.98 -17.51
C ALA A 634 -22.31 33.11 -18.46
N GLN A 635 -21.08 32.75 -18.09
CA GLN A 635 -20.15 31.90 -18.81
C GLN A 635 -20.29 30.43 -18.40
N GLY A 636 -21.07 30.13 -17.36
CA GLY A 636 -21.19 28.78 -16.82
C GLY A 636 -20.02 28.42 -15.92
N GLU A 637 -19.42 29.41 -15.25
CA GLU A 637 -18.31 29.25 -14.34
C GLU A 637 -18.71 29.59 -12.89
N ALA A 638 -18.06 28.94 -11.94
CA ALA A 638 -18.16 29.29 -10.54
C ALA A 638 -16.84 29.01 -9.82
N VAL A 639 -16.51 29.86 -8.84
CA VAL A 639 -15.21 29.84 -8.17
C VAL A 639 -15.40 29.76 -6.66
N ILE A 640 -14.59 28.92 -6.02
CA ILE A 640 -14.39 28.96 -4.56
C ILE A 640 -12.89 29.02 -4.24
N GLU A 641 -12.59 29.64 -3.11
CA GLU A 641 -11.22 29.80 -2.62
C GLU A 641 -11.12 29.27 -1.19
N PHE A 642 -10.04 28.54 -0.88
CA PHE A 642 -9.83 27.99 0.45
C PHE A 642 -8.37 27.63 0.72
N ASP A 643 -7.96 27.69 1.97
CA ASP A 643 -6.65 27.21 2.41
C ASP A 643 -6.65 25.68 2.49
N LEU A 644 -5.59 25.06 1.96
CA LEU A 644 -5.34 23.63 1.98
C LEU A 644 -3.99 23.38 2.69
N PRO A 645 -3.97 23.25 4.03
CA PRO A 645 -2.74 23.03 4.79
C PRO A 645 -2.14 21.65 4.49
N MET A 646 -0.88 21.44 4.82
CA MET A 646 -0.27 20.10 4.75
C MET A 646 -0.18 19.48 6.16
N PRO A 647 -0.72 18.27 6.38
CA PRO A 647 -1.51 17.45 5.46
C PRO A 647 -2.98 17.87 5.43
N ALA A 648 -3.64 17.76 4.27
CA ALA A 648 -5.08 17.90 4.19
C ALA A 648 -5.70 17.16 3.00
N VAL A 649 -6.97 16.78 3.14
CA VAL A 649 -7.87 16.37 2.06
C VAL A 649 -9.11 17.27 2.08
N SER A 650 -9.48 17.82 0.94
CA SER A 650 -10.75 18.54 0.75
C SER A 650 -11.62 17.82 -0.27
N PHE A 651 -12.85 17.51 0.12
CA PHE A 651 -13.89 17.01 -0.76
C PHE A 651 -14.90 18.13 -0.98
N VAL A 652 -15.16 18.49 -2.24
CA VAL A 652 -16.06 19.58 -2.62
C VAL A 652 -17.09 19.03 -3.59
N ARG A 653 -18.36 19.01 -3.18
CA ARG A 653 -19.47 18.52 -4.01
C ARG A 653 -20.48 19.63 -4.30
N TRP A 654 -20.66 19.88 -5.59
CA TRP A 654 -21.61 20.85 -6.16
C TRP A 654 -22.84 20.09 -6.63
N THR A 655 -23.94 20.20 -5.90
CA THR A 655 -25.21 19.55 -6.26
C THR A 655 -26.15 20.58 -6.87
N PRO A 656 -26.63 20.40 -8.12
CA PRO A 656 -27.54 21.35 -8.73
C PRO A 656 -28.86 21.39 -7.96
N ASP A 657 -29.30 22.58 -7.59
CA ASP A 657 -30.62 22.76 -7.00
C ASP A 657 -31.68 22.36 -8.03
N ARG A 658 -32.63 21.51 -7.62
CA ARG A 658 -33.75 21.16 -8.48
C ARG A 658 -34.51 22.44 -8.84
N ALA A 659 -34.72 22.69 -10.13
CA ALA A 659 -35.56 23.78 -10.58
C ALA A 659 -36.88 23.77 -9.78
N ALA A 660 -37.20 24.88 -9.11
CA ALA A 660 -38.50 25.08 -8.49
C ALA A 660 -39.54 24.87 -9.60
N ARG A 661 -40.31 23.79 -9.49
CA ARG A 661 -41.36 23.43 -10.47
C ARG A 661 -42.51 24.42 -10.44
#